data_AF-A0A517NAX6-F1
#
_entry.id   AF-A0A517NAX6-F1
#
_cell.length_a   1.000
_cell.length_b   1.000
_cell.length_c   1.000
_cell.angle_alpha   90.00
_cell.angle_beta   90.00
_cell.angle_gamma   90.00
#
_symmetry.space_group_name_H-M   'P 1'
#
loop_
_entity.id
_entity.type
_entity.pdbx_description
1 polymer ?
#
loop_
_entity_poly.entity_id
_entity_poly.type
_entity_poly.pdbx_seq_one_letter_code
_entity_poly.pdbx_strand_id
1 'polypeptide(L)'
;MDRQLVFLAFALAAHVTHDPFSEQSAVRFESSQPAGRVPRTSLWVTGGIITAFLFCLCAGLGTAVWFFAGQWDSSTPLADLPPREDSVSSSFGSDAEVFNQGLLESISQSEAERADQHFAADDAELPNLAAASDRDLQVRKFIQHAARSANEGGPIPFHRDMFIAAIAQSPETVGSLHWADRFAIKGWLDDYEPVPDETDQYIRIVNIHWDDNPILATVDVIFYSDENQADSQRWFLVHDDGKWQVYDWLSLEYGRRMSDEYAVYVAGETRLAEGLDLIINQLGDAQTAWDAGREDVALAAVKNCETTPTMPQDRSIVLLRIAYTWMYFGRYGDALKSLQKITDPDRRWGVWPMVALCHLNMGRDEMALQAANKVLDQSPNHPRSHWLLSIVHQQMDRMDLAADEAVLALAGCPRDQSLVDSLMSYQRQQDIPALLDAMRHSTSGTWTGLADWAAYDRSWADALVQAVDSRTDLDMPDGIRVMIDANQAWSKQEFGRAAELFLQVRSEATDRDIRRVASQDHADARVETSQFEELFRESEDPTATFSMLVHWCFEGDFYGDPEKLFSAIAAWDESASSSDEDERWLTGLRGWCHWQLIDAVTTKFSDDPNPDLAAVHAVAALEDLSAFGQWRQSVVESQAEADGMDGEDDDGDSDESLISAVDRSIASVRLSQGQWAEVLDQFPDDVLIQDRLLHGLRLGGAEAMQSALDSSDDESGPEIEFFRNRLRAELASQSGEMEAADRWFGKATEAVQDLDPEGYYGLHPSVLEQRADGLVVHRMLPSEVKIDEGGFADLVTRVVRRAARWGDSRSVQAWSGRAVPDSFDAEQLAEIRVRVAETRFANGDFETAASGLGGDPSSDSRWSQRIHRLRLQALLEADDFDAASELVKQTVNQAGDAMPQSDSADHRTPPREMALIALARQDTVELQRLLAEFPSDVVAEWMEGSLQRRWLVRMASKPELLPILNEYSYTVGSVMSESTGRLFMPQDHEFSERSISAALQSATAETFRMTALKPSDDSGDTAWMADSPSGQRFLIMNSTNNVWTTPQMSSGSGDAVMIAVLDQMPQANRRLFQVAAAMAGDEAVAFSWLDEGLSWWEGDLRDRIQWDDRVPVDPKVLHQSIQTRKRSPESAEQGSAAAEGSDQIAKLPSGSVVDLVETCMGATNRISADLIGVDLDQGRVMVRPHADGVIDPLIRKDVDYYTRIGLVQLATPDP
;
A
#
# COMPACT_ATOMS: atom_id res chain seq x y z
N MET A 1 -13.59 8.00 5.01
CA MET A 1 -12.60 8.24 3.94
C MET A 1 -11.24 7.65 4.31
N ASP A 2 -10.75 7.84 5.55
CA ASP A 2 -9.47 7.24 5.98
C ASP A 2 -9.48 5.70 6.04
N ARG A 3 -10.59 5.04 6.44
CA ARG A 3 -10.73 3.57 6.34
C ARG A 3 -10.60 3.04 4.89
N GLN A 4 -11.06 3.80 3.88
CA GLN A 4 -10.98 3.39 2.46
C GLN A 4 -9.54 3.38 1.96
N LEU A 5 -8.70 4.34 2.35
CA LEU A 5 -7.30 4.40 1.92
C LEU A 5 -6.44 3.32 2.59
N VAL A 6 -6.70 3.01 3.87
CA VAL A 6 -5.97 1.98 4.61
C VAL A 6 -6.35 0.58 4.11
N PHE A 7 -7.65 0.28 3.93
CA PHE A 7 -8.10 -1.04 3.46
C PHE A 7 -7.74 -1.29 1.99
N LEU A 8 -7.83 -0.27 1.12
CA LEU A 8 -7.42 -0.40 -0.29
C LEU A 8 -5.91 -0.56 -0.42
N ALA A 9 -5.11 0.14 0.40
CA ALA A 9 -3.65 -0.02 0.44
C ALA A 9 -3.22 -1.38 1.02
N PHE A 10 -3.92 -1.92 2.01
CA PHE A 10 -3.69 -3.27 2.55
C PHE A 10 -4.08 -4.35 1.53
N ALA A 11 -5.23 -4.23 0.86
CA ALA A 11 -5.66 -5.15 -0.18
C ALA A 11 -4.73 -5.10 -1.42
N LEU A 12 -4.28 -3.91 -1.84
CA LEU A 12 -3.33 -3.75 -2.94
C LEU A 12 -1.91 -4.22 -2.57
N ALA A 13 -1.46 -4.03 -1.33
CA ALA A 13 -0.17 -4.53 -0.87
C ALA A 13 -0.21 -6.05 -0.70
N ALA A 14 -1.23 -6.60 -0.05
CA ALA A 14 -1.41 -8.04 0.15
C ALA A 14 -1.56 -8.80 -1.18
N HIS A 15 -2.23 -8.22 -2.19
CA HIS A 15 -2.36 -8.84 -3.52
C HIS A 15 -1.11 -8.74 -4.41
N VAL A 16 -0.15 -7.85 -4.10
CA VAL A 16 1.10 -7.70 -4.88
C VAL A 16 2.30 -8.33 -4.17
N THR A 17 2.27 -8.52 -2.85
CA THR A 17 3.38 -9.10 -2.08
C THR A 17 3.19 -10.57 -1.68
N HIS A 18 1.97 -11.10 -1.64
CA HIS A 18 1.79 -12.55 -1.59
C HIS A 18 1.98 -13.12 -3.00
N ASP A 19 2.98 -13.97 -3.17
CA ASP A 19 3.09 -14.77 -4.39
C ASP A 19 1.79 -15.59 -4.48
N PRO A 20 0.96 -15.42 -5.54
CA PRO A 20 -0.37 -16.02 -5.61
C PRO A 20 -0.33 -17.55 -5.86
N PHE A 21 0.79 -18.16 -5.48
CA PHE A 21 1.16 -19.57 -5.55
C PHE A 21 1.95 -20.00 -4.29
N SER A 22 2.00 -19.20 -3.21
CA SER A 22 3.04 -19.29 -2.16
C SER A 22 2.73 -20.09 -0.91
N GLU A 23 1.73 -20.96 -0.92
CA GLU A 23 1.76 -22.13 -0.03
C GLU A 23 1.88 -23.41 -0.87
N GLN A 24 2.94 -23.50 -1.68
CA GLN A 24 3.70 -24.76 -1.64
C GLN A 24 4.24 -24.87 -0.23
N SER A 25 3.41 -25.37 0.69
CA SER A 25 3.87 -25.81 1.99
C SER A 25 5.15 -26.59 1.72
N ALA A 26 6.21 -26.29 2.47
CA ALA A 26 7.47 -27.01 2.39
C ALA A 26 7.27 -28.45 2.89
N VAL A 27 6.37 -29.21 2.26
CA VAL A 27 6.42 -30.65 2.22
C VAL A 27 7.78 -30.91 1.63
N ARG A 28 8.72 -31.26 2.51
CA ARG A 28 9.90 -32.00 2.11
C ARG A 28 9.36 -33.09 1.20
N PHE A 29 9.65 -33.00 -0.09
CA PHE A 29 9.75 -34.18 -0.91
C PHE A 29 10.83 -35.01 -0.22
N GLU A 30 10.43 -35.85 0.74
CA GLU A 30 11.24 -36.97 1.20
C GLU A 30 11.28 -37.92 0.00
N SER A 31 12.05 -37.54 -1.02
CA SER A 31 12.40 -38.39 -2.14
C SER A 31 13.34 -39.47 -1.61
N SER A 32 12.79 -40.39 -0.82
CA SER A 32 13.41 -41.65 -0.47
C SER A 32 13.04 -42.70 -1.53
N GLN A 33 13.20 -42.32 -2.81
CA GLN A 33 13.15 -43.27 -3.93
C GLN A 33 14.50 -44.00 -4.05
N PRO A 34 14.50 -45.23 -4.60
CA PRO A 34 15.52 -46.23 -4.30
C PRO A 34 16.90 -45.81 -4.81
N ALA A 35 17.78 -45.49 -3.85
CA ALA A 35 19.17 -45.17 -4.12
C ALA A 35 19.87 -46.32 -4.87
N GLY A 36 20.11 -46.10 -6.16
CA GLY A 36 21.21 -46.68 -6.90
C GLY A 36 21.02 -48.12 -7.38
N ARG A 37 21.33 -48.31 -8.67
CA ARG A 37 21.67 -49.59 -9.29
C ARG A 37 22.37 -50.54 -8.31
N VAL A 38 21.85 -51.77 -8.20
CA VAL A 38 22.68 -52.92 -7.83
C VAL A 38 23.91 -52.89 -8.73
N PRO A 39 25.13 -52.73 -8.20
CA PRO A 39 26.30 -52.60 -9.03
C PRO A 39 26.46 -53.88 -9.86
N ARG A 40 26.63 -53.73 -11.17
CA ARG A 40 27.18 -54.78 -12.05
C ARG A 40 28.65 -55.01 -11.68
N THR A 41 28.93 -55.44 -10.45
CA THR A 41 30.23 -55.93 -10.02
C THR A 41 30.29 -57.43 -10.27
N SER A 42 30.99 -57.78 -11.35
CA SER A 42 31.86 -58.96 -11.48
C SER A 42 31.36 -60.31 -10.93
N LEU A 43 30.79 -61.13 -11.81
CA LEU A 43 31.34 -62.40 -12.33
C LEU A 43 32.24 -63.35 -11.48
N TRP A 44 32.36 -63.21 -10.16
CA TRP A 44 33.18 -64.11 -9.31
C TRP A 44 32.39 -64.95 -8.29
N VAL A 45 31.06 -64.87 -8.29
CA VAL A 45 30.19 -65.77 -7.49
C VAL A 45 29.56 -66.88 -8.35
N THR A 46 29.66 -66.77 -9.68
CA THR A 46 29.08 -67.73 -10.63
C THR A 46 29.72 -69.13 -10.55
N GLY A 47 30.96 -69.26 -10.02
CA GLY A 47 31.61 -70.55 -9.84
C GLY A 47 31.07 -71.39 -8.67
N GLY A 48 30.52 -70.76 -7.62
CA GLY A 48 29.95 -71.44 -6.45
C GLY A 48 28.48 -71.82 -6.63
N ILE A 49 27.72 -70.96 -7.32
CA ILE A 49 26.29 -71.15 -7.53
C ILE A 49 26.00 -72.22 -8.59
N ILE A 50 26.82 -72.40 -9.63
CA ILE A 50 26.57 -73.40 -10.69
C ILE A 50 26.52 -74.85 -10.15
N THR A 51 27.20 -75.15 -9.03
CA THR A 51 27.17 -76.50 -8.42
C THR A 51 25.93 -76.72 -7.53
N ALA A 52 25.34 -75.66 -6.96
CA ALA A 52 24.07 -75.72 -6.23
C ALA A 52 22.85 -75.59 -7.17
N PHE A 53 23.00 -74.85 -8.27
CA PHE A 53 21.95 -74.61 -9.27
C PHE A 53 21.54 -75.90 -9.98
N LEU A 54 22.49 -76.82 -10.24
CA LEU A 54 22.22 -78.11 -10.87
C LEU A 54 21.41 -79.09 -10.00
N PHE A 55 21.38 -78.92 -8.67
CA PHE A 55 20.55 -79.74 -7.77
C PHE A 55 19.18 -79.10 -7.49
N CYS A 56 19.06 -77.77 -7.57
CA CYS A 56 17.78 -77.05 -7.47
C CYS A 56 17.01 -76.96 -8.80
N LEU A 57 17.62 -77.29 -9.95
CA LEU A 57 17.04 -77.11 -11.28
C LEU A 57 15.80 -77.97 -11.59
N CYS A 58 15.47 -78.99 -10.79
CA CYS A 58 14.23 -79.77 -10.99
C CYS A 58 13.12 -79.44 -9.98
N ALA A 59 13.45 -78.95 -8.78
CA ALA A 59 12.46 -78.50 -7.79
C ALA A 59 12.15 -77.00 -7.95
N GLY A 60 13.17 -76.17 -8.20
CA GLY A 60 13.07 -74.73 -8.40
C GLY A 60 12.46 -74.32 -9.74
N LEU A 61 12.55 -75.15 -10.79
CA LEU A 61 11.79 -74.89 -12.02
C LEU A 61 10.29 -75.14 -11.80
N GLY A 62 9.91 -76.10 -10.96
CA GLY A 62 8.52 -76.32 -10.58
C GLY A 62 7.98 -75.18 -9.72
N THR A 63 8.76 -74.69 -8.74
CA THR A 63 8.35 -73.56 -7.88
C THR A 63 8.39 -72.23 -8.62
N ALA A 64 9.38 -72.00 -9.49
CA ALA A 64 9.41 -70.82 -10.35
C ALA A 64 8.28 -70.87 -11.37
N VAL A 65 8.04 -71.99 -12.05
CA VAL A 65 6.89 -72.12 -12.97
C VAL A 65 5.57 -72.02 -12.22
N TRP A 66 5.44 -72.53 -11.00
CA TRP A 66 4.22 -72.37 -10.18
C TRP A 66 4.05 -70.94 -9.65
N PHE A 67 5.13 -70.25 -9.29
CA PHE A 67 5.11 -68.84 -8.88
C PHE A 67 4.83 -67.92 -10.07
N PHE A 68 5.47 -68.18 -11.23
CA PHE A 68 5.22 -67.50 -12.49
C PHE A 68 3.83 -67.82 -13.04
N ALA A 69 3.33 -69.06 -12.96
CA ALA A 69 1.98 -69.41 -13.38
C ALA A 69 0.92 -68.89 -12.39
N GLY A 70 1.21 -68.91 -11.09
CA GLY A 70 0.31 -68.37 -10.05
C GLY A 70 0.17 -66.85 -10.12
N GLN A 71 1.22 -66.12 -10.52
CA GLN A 71 1.13 -64.69 -10.82
C GLN A 71 0.54 -64.39 -12.21
N TRP A 72 0.58 -65.33 -13.15
CA TRP A 72 -0.03 -65.16 -14.48
C TRP A 72 -1.54 -65.49 -14.47
N ASP A 73 -1.99 -66.41 -13.62
CA ASP A 73 -3.39 -66.88 -13.59
C ASP A 73 -4.28 -66.10 -12.60
N SER A 74 -3.70 -65.19 -11.80
CA SER A 74 -4.44 -64.34 -10.86
C SER A 74 -4.73 -62.93 -11.36
N SER A 75 -4.34 -62.58 -12.59
CA SER A 75 -4.72 -61.28 -13.15
C SER A 75 -6.20 -61.35 -13.56
N THR A 76 -7.08 -60.73 -12.78
CA THR A 76 -8.37 -60.26 -13.29
C THR A 76 -8.10 -59.62 -14.66
N PRO A 77 -8.85 -59.98 -15.72
CA PRO A 77 -8.61 -59.40 -17.04
C PRO A 77 -8.69 -57.88 -16.92
N LEU A 78 -7.55 -57.21 -17.12
CA LEU A 78 -7.47 -55.75 -17.05
C LEU A 78 -8.38 -55.17 -18.13
N ALA A 79 -8.98 -54.03 -17.81
CA ALA A 79 -9.69 -53.24 -18.80
C ALA A 79 -8.74 -52.90 -19.96
N ASP A 80 -9.20 -53.03 -21.20
CA ASP A 80 -8.47 -52.45 -22.32
C ASP A 80 -8.51 -50.92 -22.15
N LEU A 81 -7.34 -50.30 -22.01
CA LEU A 81 -7.21 -48.86 -21.90
C LEU A 81 -7.44 -48.19 -23.28
N PRO A 82 -8.00 -46.97 -23.31
CA PRO A 82 -8.20 -46.22 -24.55
C PRO A 82 -6.87 -46.02 -25.28
N PRO A 83 -6.84 -46.12 -26.63
CA PRO A 83 -5.61 -45.88 -27.39
C PRO A 83 -5.13 -44.44 -27.17
N ARG A 84 -3.83 -44.30 -26.92
CA ARG A 84 -3.16 -43.00 -26.79
C ARG A 84 -2.59 -42.56 -28.14
N GLU A 85 -2.51 -41.25 -28.35
CA GLU A 85 -1.85 -40.65 -29.51
C GLU A 85 -0.36 -40.99 -29.57
N ASP A 86 0.22 -40.96 -30.77
CA ASP A 86 1.61 -41.40 -31.04
C ASP A 86 2.69 -40.50 -30.37
N SER A 87 2.33 -39.37 -29.77
CA SER A 87 3.26 -38.48 -29.07
C SER A 87 2.63 -37.84 -27.83
N VAL A 88 3.45 -37.52 -26.82
CA VAL A 88 3.01 -36.80 -25.62
C VAL A 88 2.36 -35.46 -25.99
N SER A 89 2.93 -34.74 -26.96
CA SER A 89 2.44 -33.42 -27.38
C SER A 89 1.05 -33.45 -28.02
N SER A 90 0.74 -34.51 -28.79
CA SER A 90 -0.59 -34.69 -29.40
C SER A 90 -1.60 -35.23 -28.39
N SER A 91 -1.16 -36.11 -27.48
CA SER A 91 -1.99 -36.57 -26.36
C SER A 91 -2.45 -35.39 -25.50
N PHE A 92 -1.55 -34.48 -25.14
CA PHE A 92 -1.89 -33.27 -24.38
C PHE A 92 -2.90 -32.39 -25.12
N GLY A 93 -2.69 -32.11 -26.40
CA GLY A 93 -3.60 -31.27 -27.18
C GLY A 93 -5.02 -31.83 -27.21
N SER A 94 -5.16 -33.14 -27.43
CA SER A 94 -6.47 -33.81 -27.35
C SER A 94 -7.04 -33.76 -25.94
N ASP A 95 -6.21 -33.93 -24.90
CA ASP A 95 -6.69 -33.92 -23.52
C ASP A 95 -7.24 -32.53 -23.12
N ALA A 96 -6.49 -31.47 -23.46
CA ALA A 96 -6.85 -30.07 -23.24
C ALA A 96 -8.11 -29.65 -24.01
N GLU A 97 -8.27 -30.07 -25.27
CA GLU A 97 -9.48 -29.81 -26.07
C GLU A 97 -10.73 -30.43 -25.42
N VAL A 98 -10.63 -31.68 -24.97
CA VAL A 98 -11.73 -32.37 -24.27
C VAL A 98 -12.05 -31.69 -22.94
N PHE A 99 -11.03 -31.22 -22.21
CA PHE A 99 -11.24 -30.50 -20.95
C PHE A 99 -11.98 -29.18 -21.19
N ASN A 100 -11.54 -28.39 -22.18
CA ASN A 100 -12.18 -27.13 -22.55
C ASN A 100 -13.64 -27.32 -23.00
N GLN A 101 -13.93 -28.41 -23.72
CA GLN A 101 -15.30 -28.76 -24.08
C GLN A 101 -16.13 -29.08 -22.83
N GLY A 102 -15.59 -29.89 -21.91
CA GLY A 102 -16.25 -30.20 -20.65
C GLY A 102 -16.52 -28.95 -19.81
N LEU A 103 -15.58 -28.01 -19.79
CA LEU A 103 -15.72 -26.75 -19.07
C LEU A 103 -16.84 -25.87 -19.66
N LEU A 104 -16.87 -25.71 -20.98
CA LEU A 104 -17.92 -25.00 -21.69
C LEU A 104 -19.30 -25.63 -21.43
N GLU A 105 -19.39 -26.97 -21.47
CA GLU A 105 -20.62 -27.70 -21.16
C GLU A 105 -21.05 -27.45 -19.71
N SER A 106 -20.13 -27.53 -18.74
CA SER A 106 -20.42 -27.28 -17.32
C SER A 106 -20.94 -25.86 -17.06
N ILE A 107 -20.38 -24.87 -17.76
CA ILE A 107 -20.82 -23.47 -17.66
C ILE A 107 -22.14 -23.26 -18.39
N SER A 108 -22.46 -24.01 -19.44
CA SER A 108 -23.75 -23.87 -20.14
C SER A 108 -24.94 -24.50 -19.40
N GLN A 109 -24.71 -25.39 -18.44
CA GLN A 109 -25.76 -26.03 -17.63
C GLN A 109 -26.47 -24.98 -16.76
N SER A 110 -27.76 -25.20 -16.51
CA SER A 110 -28.59 -24.24 -15.77
C SER A 110 -28.12 -24.10 -14.31
N GLU A 111 -28.30 -22.94 -13.68
CA GLU A 111 -27.89 -22.70 -12.28
C GLU A 111 -28.46 -23.74 -11.30
N ALA A 112 -29.68 -24.23 -11.55
CA ALA A 112 -30.29 -25.30 -10.77
C ALA A 112 -29.54 -26.65 -10.90
N GLU A 113 -28.92 -26.93 -12.06
CA GLU A 113 -28.08 -28.11 -12.28
C GLU A 113 -26.64 -27.91 -11.77
N ARG A 114 -26.17 -26.66 -11.66
CA ARG A 114 -24.85 -26.32 -11.11
C ARG A 114 -24.81 -26.40 -9.58
N ALA A 115 -25.86 -25.97 -8.89
CA ALA A 115 -25.94 -26.04 -7.43
C ALA A 115 -25.78 -27.48 -6.90
N ASP A 116 -26.23 -28.49 -7.66
CA ASP A 116 -26.06 -29.91 -7.31
C ASP A 116 -24.61 -30.43 -7.52
N GLN A 117 -23.72 -29.65 -8.13
CA GLN A 117 -22.34 -30.07 -8.46
C GLN A 117 -21.27 -29.49 -7.54
N HIS A 118 -21.62 -28.56 -6.65
CA HIS A 118 -20.69 -27.93 -5.71
C HIS A 118 -20.85 -28.56 -4.33
N PHE A 119 -19.84 -29.33 -3.92
CA PHE A 119 -19.88 -30.13 -2.69
C PHE A 119 -18.87 -29.56 -1.69
N ALA A 120 -19.31 -29.25 -0.48
CA ALA A 120 -18.39 -29.16 0.65
C ALA A 120 -18.02 -30.57 1.10
N ALA A 121 -16.78 -30.75 1.57
CA ALA A 121 -16.38 -32.01 2.18
C ALA A 121 -17.29 -32.35 3.38
N ASP A 122 -17.85 -31.39 4.11
CA ASP A 122 -18.44 -31.67 5.42
C ASP A 122 -19.95 -31.98 5.49
N ASP A 123 -20.70 -31.91 4.39
CA ASP A 123 -22.16 -32.13 4.46
C ASP A 123 -22.59 -33.59 4.20
N ALA A 124 -23.09 -34.24 5.25
CA ALA A 124 -23.44 -35.66 5.30
C ALA A 124 -24.80 -36.04 4.68
N GLU A 125 -25.61 -35.11 4.18
CA GLU A 125 -26.92 -35.43 3.60
C GLU A 125 -27.16 -34.70 2.28
N LEU A 126 -27.06 -35.43 1.17
CA LEU A 126 -27.29 -34.94 -0.19
C LEU A 126 -28.77 -35.07 -0.58
N PRO A 127 -29.56 -33.99 -0.65
CA PRO A 127 -31.01 -34.15 -0.73
C PRO A 127 -31.58 -34.34 -2.14
N ASN A 128 -30.85 -34.11 -3.25
CA ASN A 128 -31.50 -33.99 -4.57
C ASN A 128 -30.78 -34.52 -5.82
N LEU A 129 -29.98 -35.59 -5.72
CA LEU A 129 -29.31 -36.23 -6.88
C LEU A 129 -30.22 -37.09 -7.79
N ALA A 130 -31.52 -36.83 -7.87
CA ALA A 130 -32.48 -37.72 -8.54
C ALA A 130 -32.29 -37.90 -10.06
N ALA A 131 -31.43 -37.09 -10.70
CA ALA A 131 -31.16 -37.13 -12.14
C ALA A 131 -29.78 -37.71 -12.54
N ALA A 132 -28.81 -37.77 -11.61
CA ALA A 132 -27.49 -38.32 -11.90
C ALA A 132 -27.57 -39.86 -11.98
N SER A 133 -26.76 -40.49 -12.84
CA SER A 133 -26.67 -41.94 -12.82
C SER A 133 -26.05 -42.41 -11.49
N ASP A 134 -26.47 -43.59 -10.99
CA ASP A 134 -25.88 -44.17 -9.78
C ASP A 134 -24.34 -44.24 -9.85
N ARG A 135 -23.78 -44.29 -11.07
CA ARG A 135 -22.34 -44.34 -11.33
C ARG A 135 -21.67 -42.99 -11.21
N ASP A 136 -22.25 -41.92 -11.76
CA ASP A 136 -21.71 -40.56 -11.62
C ASP A 136 -21.64 -40.17 -10.13
N LEU A 137 -22.68 -40.54 -9.37
CA LEU A 137 -22.70 -40.31 -7.94
C LEU A 137 -21.58 -41.07 -7.20
N GLN A 138 -21.29 -42.30 -7.60
CA GLN A 138 -20.18 -43.08 -7.01
C GLN A 138 -18.82 -42.45 -7.32
N VAL A 139 -18.61 -41.99 -8.56
CA VAL A 139 -17.35 -41.31 -8.95
C VAL A 139 -17.20 -39.99 -8.22
N ARG A 140 -18.25 -39.16 -8.13
CA ARG A 140 -18.20 -37.88 -7.40
C ARG A 140 -17.84 -38.08 -5.92
N LYS A 141 -18.49 -39.05 -5.26
CA LYS A 141 -18.18 -39.42 -3.86
C LYS A 141 -16.74 -39.91 -3.71
N PHE A 142 -16.24 -40.67 -4.67
CA PHE A 142 -14.86 -41.14 -4.67
C PHE A 142 -13.87 -39.97 -4.75
N ILE A 143 -14.03 -39.06 -5.71
CA ILE A 143 -13.13 -37.91 -5.89
C ILE A 143 -13.09 -37.04 -4.63
N GLN A 144 -14.26 -36.74 -4.05
CA GLN A 144 -14.35 -35.95 -2.81
C GLN A 144 -13.67 -36.62 -1.63
N HIS A 145 -13.87 -37.93 -1.48
CA HIS A 145 -13.22 -38.70 -0.40
C HIS A 145 -11.71 -38.76 -0.61
N ALA A 146 -11.26 -38.99 -1.84
CA ALA A 146 -9.86 -39.05 -2.20
C ALA A 146 -9.13 -37.73 -1.91
N ALA A 147 -9.68 -36.61 -2.36
CA ALA A 147 -9.05 -35.31 -2.17
C ALA A 147 -9.07 -34.84 -0.71
N ARG A 148 -10.17 -35.07 0.03
CA ARG A 148 -10.15 -34.82 1.49
C ARG A 148 -9.11 -35.69 2.19
N SER A 149 -9.07 -36.97 1.86
CA SER A 149 -8.08 -37.87 2.42
C SER A 149 -6.67 -37.36 2.13
N ALA A 150 -6.40 -36.84 0.93
CA ALA A 150 -5.10 -36.27 0.58
C ALA A 150 -4.78 -35.00 1.38
N ASN A 151 -5.73 -34.07 1.54
CA ASN A 151 -5.57 -32.86 2.38
C ASN A 151 -5.30 -33.21 3.85
N GLU A 152 -5.83 -34.34 4.33
CA GLU A 152 -5.58 -34.87 5.68
C GLU A 152 -4.29 -35.73 5.77
N GLY A 153 -3.49 -35.81 4.70
CA GLY A 153 -2.27 -36.63 4.63
C GLY A 153 -2.52 -38.15 4.53
N GLY A 154 -3.75 -38.56 4.24
CA GLY A 154 -4.15 -39.94 3.98
C GLY A 154 -3.99 -40.36 2.51
N PRO A 155 -4.00 -41.68 2.23
CA PRO A 155 -3.72 -42.21 0.89
C PRO A 155 -4.93 -42.11 -0.07
N ILE A 156 -4.66 -41.76 -1.33
CA ILE A 156 -5.65 -41.87 -2.42
C ILE A 156 -5.67 -43.33 -2.92
N PRO A 157 -6.84 -43.99 -3.03
CA PRO A 157 -6.91 -45.37 -3.53
C PRO A 157 -6.35 -45.48 -4.96
N PHE A 158 -5.26 -46.24 -5.12
CA PHE A 158 -4.52 -46.34 -6.37
C PHE A 158 -4.54 -47.77 -6.96
N HIS A 159 -4.71 -47.89 -8.28
CA HIS A 159 -4.77 -49.17 -8.98
C HIS A 159 -3.49 -49.47 -9.78
N ARG A 160 -2.52 -50.10 -9.11
CA ARG A 160 -1.18 -50.40 -9.63
C ARG A 160 -1.14 -51.12 -10.98
N ASP A 161 -1.93 -52.17 -11.17
CA ASP A 161 -1.83 -52.99 -12.39
C ASP A 161 -2.34 -52.24 -13.63
N MET A 162 -3.33 -51.36 -13.46
CA MET A 162 -3.83 -50.47 -14.51
C MET A 162 -2.84 -49.34 -14.79
N PHE A 163 -2.16 -48.80 -13.79
CA PHE A 163 -1.06 -47.86 -14.02
C PHE A 163 0.09 -48.48 -14.81
N ILE A 164 0.49 -49.72 -14.49
CA ILE A 164 1.50 -50.46 -15.28
C ILE A 164 1.01 -50.66 -16.73
N ALA A 165 -0.28 -50.89 -16.93
CA ALA A 165 -0.86 -50.95 -18.27
C ALA A 165 -0.81 -49.58 -18.98
N ALA A 166 -1.07 -48.48 -18.27
CA ALA A 166 -0.97 -47.12 -18.79
C ALA A 166 0.47 -46.76 -19.19
N ILE A 167 1.47 -47.13 -18.38
CA ILE A 167 2.90 -47.01 -18.71
C ILE A 167 3.18 -47.80 -20.00
N ALA A 168 2.65 -49.02 -20.14
CA ALA A 168 2.86 -49.84 -21.32
C ALA A 168 2.30 -49.23 -22.62
N GLN A 169 1.27 -48.39 -22.50
CA GLN A 169 0.64 -47.67 -23.61
C GLN A 169 1.18 -46.25 -23.80
N SER A 170 2.08 -45.79 -22.94
CA SER A 170 2.72 -44.49 -23.10
C SER A 170 3.47 -44.43 -24.44
N PRO A 171 3.39 -43.31 -25.18
CA PRO A 171 4.19 -43.10 -26.39
C PRO A 171 5.71 -43.13 -26.12
N GLU A 172 6.13 -42.94 -24.87
CA GLU A 172 7.53 -43.01 -24.44
C GLU A 172 8.01 -44.47 -24.26
N THR A 173 7.09 -45.44 -24.18
CA THR A 173 7.45 -46.85 -24.10
C THR A 173 7.80 -47.39 -25.49
N VAL A 174 9.10 -47.56 -25.74
CA VAL A 174 9.60 -48.14 -27.00
C VAL A 174 9.35 -49.66 -27.03
N GLY A 175 8.17 -50.06 -27.54
CA GLY A 175 7.76 -51.46 -27.67
C GLY A 175 6.86 -51.95 -26.52
N SER A 176 6.75 -53.25 -26.30
CA SER A 176 6.00 -53.79 -25.15
C SER A 176 6.88 -53.80 -23.89
N LEU A 177 6.39 -53.30 -22.75
CA LEU A 177 7.06 -53.43 -21.45
C LEU A 177 7.49 -54.88 -21.23
N HIS A 178 8.81 -55.08 -21.05
CA HIS A 178 9.33 -56.40 -20.76
C HIS A 178 8.88 -56.83 -19.36
N TRP A 179 8.72 -58.13 -19.11
CA TRP A 179 8.25 -58.62 -17.82
C TRP A 179 9.12 -58.14 -16.65
N ALA A 180 10.43 -57.99 -16.87
CA ALA A 180 11.37 -57.47 -15.88
C ALA A 180 11.08 -56.00 -15.51
N ASP A 181 10.67 -55.18 -16.47
CA ASP A 181 10.31 -53.78 -16.25
C ASP A 181 9.04 -53.70 -15.42
N ARG A 182 8.04 -54.55 -15.71
CA ARG A 182 6.81 -54.65 -14.91
C ARG A 182 7.10 -55.00 -13.45
N PHE A 183 8.04 -55.90 -13.18
CA PHE A 183 8.46 -56.20 -11.80
C PHE A 183 9.21 -55.05 -11.15
N ALA A 184 10.04 -54.31 -11.90
CA ALA A 184 10.75 -53.16 -11.39
C ALA A 184 9.77 -52.03 -11.00
N ILE A 185 8.84 -51.69 -11.90
CA ILE A 185 7.78 -50.71 -11.65
C ILE A 185 6.94 -51.15 -10.45
N LYS A 186 6.53 -52.43 -10.38
CA LYS A 186 5.76 -52.93 -9.24
C LYS A 186 6.51 -52.76 -7.91
N GLY A 187 7.82 -53.00 -7.92
CA GLY A 187 8.68 -52.73 -6.75
C GLY A 187 8.72 -51.24 -6.41
N TRP A 188 8.80 -50.34 -7.40
CA TRP A 188 8.73 -48.89 -7.15
C TRP A 188 7.38 -48.48 -6.55
N LEU A 189 6.28 -49.06 -7.04
CA LEU A 189 4.93 -48.82 -6.52
C LEU A 189 4.67 -49.45 -5.14
N ASP A 190 5.49 -50.43 -4.72
CA ASP A 190 5.45 -50.95 -3.35
C ASP A 190 6.05 -49.92 -2.37
N ASP A 191 7.07 -49.17 -2.81
CA ASP A 191 7.75 -48.15 -2.03
C ASP A 191 7.03 -46.79 -2.10
N TYR A 192 6.49 -46.45 -3.27
CA TYR A 192 5.86 -45.15 -3.54
C TYR A 192 4.76 -45.29 -4.61
N GLU A 193 3.51 -45.20 -4.18
CA GLU A 193 2.39 -44.99 -5.09
C GLU A 193 2.37 -43.53 -5.50
N PRO A 194 2.42 -43.21 -6.79
CA PRO A 194 2.39 -41.83 -7.18
C PRO A 194 0.96 -41.34 -6.90
N VAL A 195 0.86 -40.15 -6.32
CA VAL A 195 -0.41 -39.51 -5.94
C VAL A 195 -0.62 -38.34 -6.90
N PRO A 196 -1.87 -38.05 -7.34
CA PRO A 196 -2.23 -36.77 -7.94
C PRO A 196 -1.53 -35.59 -7.26
N ASP A 197 -1.13 -34.61 -8.07
CA ASP A 197 -0.54 -33.36 -7.56
C ASP A 197 -1.51 -32.72 -6.54
N GLU A 198 -0.96 -31.91 -5.61
CA GLU A 198 -1.65 -31.32 -4.45
C GLU A 198 -3.13 -31.04 -4.72
N THR A 199 -3.99 -31.63 -3.89
CA THR A 199 -5.41 -31.31 -3.89
C THR A 199 -5.62 -30.08 -3.01
N ASP A 200 -6.44 -29.13 -3.46
CA ASP A 200 -6.81 -27.98 -2.63
C ASP A 200 -8.06 -28.26 -1.78
N GLN A 201 -8.41 -27.29 -0.94
CA GLN A 201 -9.62 -27.30 -0.11
C GLN A 201 -10.90 -27.44 -0.94
N TYR A 202 -10.97 -26.78 -2.10
CA TYR A 202 -12.15 -26.79 -2.96
C TYR A 202 -11.90 -27.52 -4.27
N ILE A 203 -12.95 -28.20 -4.72
CA ILE A 203 -12.89 -29.10 -5.86
C ILE A 203 -14.14 -28.89 -6.71
N ARG A 204 -13.94 -28.68 -8.00
CA ARG A 204 -15.00 -28.67 -8.99
C ARG A 204 -14.79 -29.80 -9.99
N ILE A 205 -15.72 -30.76 -9.99
CA ILE A 205 -15.77 -31.79 -11.03
C ILE A 205 -16.43 -31.17 -12.26
N VAL A 206 -15.62 -30.92 -13.28
CA VAL A 206 -16.02 -30.27 -14.53
C VAL A 206 -16.83 -31.23 -15.40
N ASN A 207 -16.31 -32.44 -15.61
CA ASN A 207 -16.98 -33.46 -16.41
C ASN A 207 -16.55 -34.89 -16.02
N ILE A 208 -17.42 -35.87 -16.30
CA ILE A 208 -17.13 -37.30 -16.15
C ILE A 208 -17.35 -37.96 -17.52
N HIS A 209 -16.26 -38.40 -18.13
CA HIS A 209 -16.26 -39.10 -19.40
C HIS A 209 -16.23 -40.60 -19.17
N TRP A 210 -17.26 -41.29 -19.63
CA TRP A 210 -17.34 -42.75 -19.58
C TRP A 210 -16.73 -43.35 -20.84
N ASP A 211 -15.82 -44.30 -20.67
CA ASP A 211 -15.32 -45.10 -21.79
C ASP A 211 -16.37 -46.12 -22.27
N ASP A 212 -16.16 -46.69 -23.46
CA ASP A 212 -16.94 -47.84 -23.94
C ASP A 212 -16.90 -49.02 -22.94
N ASN A 213 -15.81 -49.13 -22.18
CA ASN A 213 -15.72 -50.03 -21.04
C ASN A 213 -16.31 -49.40 -19.77
N PRO A 214 -17.43 -49.92 -19.23
CA PRO A 214 -18.16 -49.28 -18.13
C PRO A 214 -17.43 -49.25 -16.78
N ILE A 215 -16.25 -49.87 -16.68
CA ILE A 215 -15.40 -49.84 -15.48
C ILE A 215 -14.33 -48.75 -15.54
N LEU A 216 -14.19 -48.04 -16.66
CA LEU A 216 -13.25 -46.93 -16.81
C LEU A 216 -14.01 -45.60 -16.87
N ALA A 217 -13.45 -44.59 -16.22
CA ALA A 217 -13.92 -43.22 -16.30
C ALA A 217 -12.73 -42.27 -16.35
N THR A 218 -12.91 -41.13 -17.01
CA THR A 218 -11.98 -39.99 -16.99
C THR A 218 -12.71 -38.82 -16.36
N VAL A 219 -12.11 -38.17 -15.38
CA VAL A 219 -12.72 -37.07 -14.64
C VAL A 219 -11.88 -35.82 -14.81
N ASP A 220 -12.50 -34.76 -15.29
CA ASP A 220 -11.92 -33.43 -15.36
C ASP A 220 -12.24 -32.69 -14.07
N VAL A 221 -11.21 -32.19 -13.39
CA VAL A 221 -11.31 -31.59 -12.05
C VAL A 221 -10.54 -30.27 -12.01
N ILE A 222 -11.12 -29.27 -11.34
CA ILE A 222 -10.42 -28.04 -10.96
C ILE A 222 -10.25 -28.05 -9.44
N PHE A 223 -9.02 -27.86 -8.98
CA PHE A 223 -8.67 -27.63 -7.57
C PHE A 223 -8.42 -26.14 -7.36
N TYR A 224 -8.90 -25.58 -6.24
CA TYR A 224 -8.64 -24.19 -5.87
C TYR A 224 -8.85 -24.00 -4.36
N SER A 225 -8.30 -22.94 -3.78
CA SER A 225 -8.53 -22.54 -2.40
C SER A 225 -8.68 -21.01 -2.33
N ASP A 226 -8.77 -20.46 -1.12
CA ASP A 226 -8.74 -19.01 -0.93
C ASP A 226 -7.36 -18.40 -1.23
N GLU A 227 -6.31 -19.24 -1.20
CA GLU A 227 -4.91 -18.87 -1.34
C GLU A 227 -4.30 -19.30 -2.68
N ASN A 228 -4.86 -20.34 -3.31
CA ASN A 228 -4.34 -20.94 -4.54
C ASN A 228 -5.28 -20.72 -5.72
N GLN A 229 -4.67 -20.32 -6.84
CA GLN A 229 -5.37 -20.25 -8.13
C GLN A 229 -5.86 -21.62 -8.58
N ALA A 230 -6.93 -21.60 -9.39
CA ALA A 230 -7.47 -22.79 -10.03
C ALA A 230 -6.42 -23.60 -10.82
N ASP A 231 -6.19 -24.85 -10.39
CA ASP A 231 -5.35 -25.87 -11.04
C ASP A 231 -6.22 -26.90 -11.77
N SER A 232 -5.88 -27.19 -13.03
CA SER A 232 -6.64 -28.09 -13.88
C SER A 232 -6.03 -29.47 -13.96
N GLN A 233 -6.76 -30.47 -13.46
CA GLN A 233 -6.32 -31.85 -13.49
C GLN A 233 -7.32 -32.77 -14.21
N ARG A 234 -6.78 -33.83 -14.80
CA ARG A 234 -7.54 -34.96 -15.33
C ARG A 234 -7.14 -36.24 -14.64
N TRP A 235 -8.10 -36.90 -14.00
CA TRP A 235 -7.90 -38.16 -13.29
C TRP A 235 -8.47 -39.32 -14.10
N PHE A 236 -7.72 -40.41 -14.19
CA PHE A 236 -8.14 -41.63 -14.88
C PHE A 236 -8.46 -42.71 -13.85
N LEU A 237 -9.69 -43.20 -13.89
CA LEU A 237 -10.27 -44.05 -12.86
C LEU A 237 -10.62 -45.44 -13.40
N VAL A 238 -10.50 -46.43 -12.53
CA VAL A 238 -10.97 -47.79 -12.75
C VAL A 238 -11.84 -48.25 -11.59
N HIS A 239 -12.92 -48.96 -11.88
CA HIS A 239 -13.78 -49.59 -10.90
C HIS A 239 -13.46 -51.09 -10.79
N ASP A 240 -12.65 -51.46 -9.81
CA ASP A 240 -12.27 -52.84 -9.52
C ASP A 240 -12.74 -53.27 -8.11
N ASP A 241 -13.16 -54.53 -7.99
CA ASP A 241 -13.69 -55.12 -6.74
C ASP A 241 -14.73 -54.24 -5.99
N GLY A 242 -15.59 -53.54 -6.74
CA GLY A 242 -16.64 -52.70 -6.17
C GLY A 242 -16.17 -51.34 -5.65
N LYS A 243 -14.96 -50.90 -6.01
CA LYS A 243 -14.37 -49.63 -5.58
C LYS A 243 -13.77 -48.88 -6.76
N TRP A 244 -13.92 -47.56 -6.73
CA TRP A 244 -13.18 -46.67 -7.62
C TRP A 244 -11.75 -46.49 -7.10
N GLN A 245 -10.81 -46.43 -8.03
CA GLN A 245 -9.39 -46.19 -7.76
C GLN A 245 -8.81 -45.33 -8.90
N VAL A 246 -7.88 -44.43 -8.56
CA VAL A 246 -7.08 -43.70 -9.55
C VAL A 246 -6.04 -44.66 -10.12
N TYR A 247 -5.83 -44.65 -11.44
CA TYR A 247 -4.72 -45.40 -12.04
C TYR A 247 -3.75 -44.51 -12.81
N ASP A 248 -4.10 -43.27 -13.15
CA ASP A 248 -3.21 -42.29 -13.81
C ASP A 248 -3.80 -40.87 -13.63
N TRP A 249 -3.03 -39.82 -13.85
CA TRP A 249 -3.52 -38.43 -13.90
C TRP A 249 -2.60 -37.53 -14.73
N LEU A 250 -3.07 -36.31 -14.98
CA LEU A 250 -2.44 -35.26 -15.77
C LEU A 250 -2.77 -33.88 -15.17
N SER A 251 -1.77 -33.08 -14.83
CA SER A 251 -1.94 -31.62 -14.68
C SER A 251 -1.79 -30.95 -16.05
N LEU A 252 -2.74 -30.09 -16.41
CA LEU A 252 -2.76 -29.43 -17.73
C LEU A 252 -1.73 -28.29 -17.82
N GLU A 253 -1.34 -27.73 -16.68
CA GLU A 253 -0.35 -26.68 -16.51
C GLU A 253 1.03 -27.17 -16.94
N TYR A 254 1.38 -28.41 -16.56
CA TYR A 254 2.64 -29.07 -16.91
C TYR A 254 2.55 -29.95 -18.17
N GLY A 255 1.36 -30.45 -18.48
CA GLY A 255 1.02 -31.18 -19.70
C GLY A 255 1.73 -32.51 -19.89
N ARG A 256 1.92 -33.28 -18.81
CA ARG A 256 2.50 -34.63 -18.83
C ARG A 256 1.71 -35.55 -17.90
N ARG A 257 1.38 -36.77 -18.37
CA ARG A 257 0.75 -37.77 -17.50
C ARG A 257 1.77 -38.44 -16.61
N MET A 258 1.38 -38.86 -15.40
CA MET A 258 2.30 -39.56 -14.51
C MET A 258 2.82 -40.87 -15.12
N SER A 259 1.98 -41.59 -15.88
CA SER A 259 2.41 -42.81 -16.56
C SER A 259 3.49 -42.59 -17.63
N ASP A 260 3.54 -41.40 -18.25
CA ASP A 260 4.60 -41.04 -19.21
C ASP A 260 5.94 -40.78 -18.52
N GLU A 261 5.89 -40.34 -17.26
CA GLU A 261 7.07 -40.16 -16.44
C GLU A 261 7.72 -41.51 -16.11
N TYR A 262 6.92 -42.45 -15.62
CA TYR A 262 7.38 -43.81 -15.35
C TYR A 262 7.85 -44.56 -16.60
N ALA A 263 7.22 -44.34 -17.76
CA ALA A 263 7.65 -44.92 -19.03
C ALA A 263 9.09 -44.49 -19.39
N VAL A 264 9.42 -43.22 -19.16
CA VAL A 264 10.76 -42.68 -19.39
C VAL A 264 11.79 -43.28 -18.44
N TYR A 265 11.46 -43.47 -17.16
CA TYR A 265 12.33 -44.17 -16.20
C TYR A 265 12.69 -45.59 -16.67
N VAL A 266 11.70 -46.32 -17.19
CA VAL A 266 11.86 -47.69 -17.67
C VAL A 266 12.74 -47.76 -18.94
N ALA A 267 12.64 -46.78 -19.83
CA ALA A 267 13.43 -46.73 -21.06
C ALA A 267 14.96 -46.64 -20.83
N GLY A 268 15.40 -46.37 -19.59
CA GLY A 268 16.76 -46.66 -19.13
C GLY A 268 17.77 -45.51 -19.20
N GLU A 269 17.33 -44.28 -19.45
CA GLU A 269 18.16 -43.07 -19.40
C GLU A 269 18.22 -42.48 -17.97
N THR A 270 18.59 -43.31 -17.00
CA THR A 270 18.48 -43.04 -15.54
C THR A 270 19.02 -41.67 -15.11
N ARG A 271 20.13 -41.20 -15.70
CA ARG A 271 20.73 -39.89 -15.38
C ARG A 271 19.95 -38.67 -15.88
N LEU A 272 19.20 -38.82 -16.97
CA LEU A 272 18.40 -37.73 -17.53
C LEU A 272 16.99 -37.73 -16.92
N ALA A 273 16.49 -38.91 -16.57
CA ALA A 273 15.22 -39.09 -15.89
C ALA A 273 15.26 -38.55 -14.45
N GLU A 274 16.32 -38.83 -13.68
CA GLU A 274 16.54 -38.26 -12.33
C GLU A 274 16.77 -36.72 -12.34
N GLY A 275 16.97 -36.13 -13.53
CA GLY A 275 17.31 -34.71 -13.66
C GLY A 275 16.17 -33.77 -13.24
N LEU A 276 14.90 -34.15 -13.46
CA LEU A 276 13.74 -33.37 -13.05
C LEU A 276 13.65 -33.31 -11.52
N ASP A 277 13.67 -34.47 -10.85
CA ASP A 277 13.59 -34.58 -9.38
C ASP A 277 14.74 -33.85 -8.69
N LEU A 278 15.97 -34.01 -9.22
CA LEU A 278 17.13 -33.31 -8.70
C LEU A 278 16.93 -31.78 -8.74
N ILE A 279 16.34 -31.27 -9.81
CA ILE A 279 16.05 -29.84 -9.95
C ILE A 279 14.96 -29.42 -8.97
N ILE A 280 13.86 -30.16 -8.84
CA ILE A 280 12.77 -29.82 -7.92
C ILE A 280 13.32 -29.71 -6.49
N ASN A 281 14.11 -30.69 -6.05
CA ASN A 281 14.76 -30.67 -4.75
C ASN A 281 15.71 -29.44 -4.60
N GLN A 282 16.50 -29.13 -5.64
CA GLN A 282 17.39 -27.96 -5.62
C GLN A 282 16.64 -26.62 -5.60
N LEU A 283 15.45 -26.54 -6.19
CA LEU A 283 14.60 -25.33 -6.13
C LEU A 283 14.01 -25.15 -4.73
N GLY A 284 13.56 -26.22 -4.07
CA GLY A 284 13.13 -26.17 -2.67
C GLY A 284 14.27 -25.75 -1.73
N ASP A 285 15.47 -26.31 -1.91
CA ASP A 285 16.69 -25.88 -1.20
C ASP A 285 17.01 -24.40 -1.44
N ALA A 286 16.74 -23.89 -2.65
CA ALA A 286 16.95 -22.49 -2.99
C ALA A 286 15.96 -21.56 -2.29
N GLN A 287 14.67 -21.93 -2.22
CA GLN A 287 13.65 -21.17 -1.47
C GLN A 287 14.00 -21.13 0.02
N THR A 288 14.30 -22.28 0.63
CA THR A 288 14.74 -22.33 2.03
C THR A 288 16.00 -21.47 2.29
N ALA A 289 16.90 -21.37 1.31
CA ALA A 289 18.07 -20.49 1.42
C ALA A 289 17.69 -19.01 1.30
N TRP A 290 16.73 -18.66 0.46
CA TRP A 290 16.20 -17.30 0.29
C TRP A 290 15.53 -16.80 1.57
N ASP A 291 14.64 -17.60 2.15
CA ASP A 291 13.89 -17.26 3.37
C ASP A 291 14.82 -17.09 4.58
N ALA A 292 15.95 -17.80 4.57
CA ALA A 292 17.02 -17.65 5.55
C ALA A 292 17.96 -16.46 5.28
N GLY A 293 17.62 -15.54 4.37
CA GLY A 293 18.41 -14.37 3.99
C GLY A 293 19.71 -14.67 3.24
N ARG A 294 19.90 -15.90 2.73
CA ARG A 294 21.12 -16.33 2.02
C ARG A 294 20.93 -16.24 0.50
N GLU A 295 20.63 -15.04 0.02
CA GLU A 295 20.26 -14.77 -1.38
C GLU A 295 21.29 -15.33 -2.38
N ASP A 296 22.58 -15.08 -2.20
CA ASP A 296 23.63 -15.55 -3.13
C ASP A 296 23.60 -17.08 -3.35
N VAL A 297 23.30 -17.85 -2.30
CA VAL A 297 23.21 -19.31 -2.35
C VAL A 297 21.96 -19.73 -3.12
N ALA A 298 20.83 -19.10 -2.83
CA ALA A 298 19.56 -19.33 -3.52
C ALA A 298 19.69 -19.03 -5.02
N LEU A 299 20.22 -17.85 -5.37
CA LEU A 299 20.43 -17.43 -6.76
C LEU A 299 21.38 -18.36 -7.52
N ALA A 300 22.44 -18.85 -6.86
CA ALA A 300 23.36 -19.81 -7.45
C ALA A 300 22.73 -21.19 -7.69
N ALA A 301 21.90 -21.66 -6.75
CA ALA A 301 21.17 -22.92 -6.85
C ALA A 301 20.21 -22.92 -8.04
N VAL A 302 19.37 -21.89 -8.19
CA VAL A 302 18.43 -21.77 -9.33
C VAL A 302 19.17 -21.71 -10.67
N LYS A 303 20.28 -20.95 -10.76
CA LYS A 303 21.11 -20.91 -11.98
C LYS A 303 21.72 -22.26 -12.31
N ASN A 304 22.09 -23.05 -11.31
CA ASN A 304 22.62 -24.39 -11.52
C ASN A 304 21.53 -25.31 -12.12
N CYS A 305 20.29 -25.22 -11.62
CA CYS A 305 19.13 -25.94 -12.15
C CYS A 305 18.93 -25.72 -13.66
N GLU A 306 19.15 -24.49 -14.15
CA GLU A 306 19.06 -24.20 -15.60
C GLU A 306 20.03 -25.03 -16.44
N THR A 307 21.16 -25.46 -15.88
CA THR A 307 22.19 -26.22 -16.60
C THR A 307 22.17 -27.72 -16.32
N THR A 308 21.38 -28.16 -15.34
CA THR A 308 21.22 -29.58 -14.99
C THR A 308 20.61 -30.34 -16.18
N PRO A 309 21.27 -31.40 -16.69
CA PRO A 309 20.75 -32.19 -17.79
C PRO A 309 19.44 -32.88 -17.41
N THR A 310 18.40 -32.67 -18.21
CA THR A 310 17.10 -33.36 -18.10
C THR A 310 16.70 -33.95 -19.45
N MET A 311 15.65 -34.78 -19.44
CA MET A 311 15.06 -35.25 -20.68
C MET A 311 14.52 -34.05 -21.51
N PRO A 312 14.62 -34.09 -22.85
CA PRO A 312 14.12 -33.01 -23.71
C PRO A 312 12.64 -32.65 -23.45
N GLN A 313 11.79 -33.66 -23.19
CA GLN A 313 10.38 -33.48 -22.87
C GLN A 313 10.13 -32.80 -21.51
N ASP A 314 11.03 -32.98 -20.55
CA ASP A 314 10.91 -32.44 -19.19
C ASP A 314 11.45 -31.03 -19.10
N ARG A 315 12.23 -30.61 -20.11
CA ARG A 315 12.91 -29.33 -20.10
C ARG A 315 11.94 -28.14 -19.97
N SER A 316 10.77 -28.21 -20.60
CA SER A 316 9.77 -27.14 -20.48
C SER A 316 9.17 -27.06 -19.08
N ILE A 317 8.95 -28.21 -18.42
CA ILE A 317 8.43 -28.27 -17.04
C ILE A 317 9.47 -27.71 -16.08
N VAL A 318 10.74 -28.12 -16.24
CA VAL A 318 11.88 -27.58 -15.50
C VAL A 318 11.98 -26.05 -15.64
N LEU A 319 11.90 -25.53 -16.86
CA LEU A 319 11.99 -24.10 -17.11
C LEU A 319 10.82 -23.33 -16.49
N LEU A 320 9.63 -23.91 -16.50
CA LEU A 320 8.45 -23.35 -15.84
C LEU A 320 8.65 -23.32 -14.31
N ARG A 321 9.08 -24.41 -13.69
CA ARG A 321 9.38 -24.47 -12.24
C ARG A 321 10.50 -23.50 -11.83
N ILE A 322 11.56 -23.38 -12.63
CA ILE A 322 12.61 -22.37 -12.43
C ILE A 322 12.02 -20.95 -12.50
N ALA A 323 11.12 -20.68 -13.44
CA ALA A 323 10.47 -19.37 -13.55
C ALA A 323 9.61 -19.05 -12.31
N TYR A 324 8.87 -20.03 -11.77
CA TYR A 324 8.16 -19.88 -10.51
C TYR A 324 9.09 -19.48 -9.37
N THR A 325 10.20 -20.19 -9.16
CA THR A 325 11.18 -19.84 -8.11
C THR A 325 11.78 -18.45 -8.34
N TRP A 326 12.00 -18.03 -9.59
CA TRP A 326 12.43 -16.66 -9.88
C TRP A 326 11.37 -15.61 -9.52
N MET A 327 10.09 -15.90 -9.74
CA MET A 327 8.99 -15.01 -9.35
C MET A 327 8.87 -14.89 -7.83
N TYR A 328 9.00 -16.01 -7.10
CA TYR A 328 9.06 -16.03 -5.64
C TYR A 328 10.17 -15.11 -5.09
N PHE A 329 11.33 -15.05 -5.76
CA PHE A 329 12.41 -14.12 -5.41
C PHE A 329 12.18 -12.65 -5.85
N GLY A 330 11.01 -12.31 -6.42
CA GLY A 330 10.74 -11.00 -7.02
C GLY A 330 11.54 -10.71 -8.30
N ARG A 331 12.15 -11.72 -8.93
CA ARG A 331 13.06 -11.61 -10.09
C ARG A 331 12.33 -11.87 -11.41
N TYR A 332 11.24 -11.13 -11.66
CA TYR A 332 10.35 -11.31 -12.82
C TYR A 332 11.07 -11.28 -14.19
N GLY A 333 12.12 -10.45 -14.34
CA GLY A 333 12.92 -10.41 -15.57
C GLY A 333 13.72 -11.69 -15.83
N ASP A 334 14.17 -12.40 -14.79
CA ASP A 334 14.88 -13.67 -14.92
C ASP A 334 13.91 -14.84 -15.10
N ALA A 335 12.73 -14.78 -14.47
CA ALA A 335 11.61 -15.68 -14.73
C ALA A 335 11.20 -15.65 -16.21
N LEU A 336 10.98 -14.45 -16.77
CA LEU A 336 10.60 -14.27 -18.18
C LEU A 336 11.63 -14.86 -19.15
N LYS A 337 12.93 -14.73 -18.86
CA LYS A 337 14.00 -15.36 -19.67
C LYS A 337 13.93 -16.89 -19.65
N SER A 338 13.50 -17.48 -18.54
CA SER A 338 13.32 -18.93 -18.42
C SER A 338 12.10 -19.40 -19.20
N LEU A 339 10.98 -18.68 -19.10
CA LEU A 339 9.75 -18.96 -19.86
C LEU A 339 9.98 -18.86 -21.38
N GLN A 340 10.74 -17.85 -21.84
CA GLN A 340 11.08 -17.67 -23.26
C GLN A 340 11.95 -18.79 -23.86
N LYS A 341 12.59 -19.63 -23.03
CA LYS A 341 13.36 -20.80 -23.50
C LYS A 341 12.45 -22.01 -23.78
N ILE A 342 11.17 -21.96 -23.40
CA ILE A 342 10.20 -23.03 -23.65
C ILE A 342 9.84 -23.05 -25.14
N THR A 343 10.01 -24.19 -25.79
CA THR A 343 9.92 -24.29 -27.26
C THR A 343 8.49 -24.26 -27.81
N ASP A 344 7.50 -24.62 -26.99
CA ASP A 344 6.09 -24.70 -27.38
C ASP A 344 5.20 -24.19 -26.23
N PRO A 345 5.19 -22.86 -25.99
CA PRO A 345 4.46 -22.26 -24.86
C PRO A 345 2.94 -22.42 -24.99
N ASP A 346 2.40 -22.46 -26.22
CA ASP A 346 0.96 -22.60 -26.46
C ASP A 346 0.41 -23.97 -26.04
N ARG A 347 1.27 -25.00 -25.92
CA ARG A 347 0.91 -26.34 -25.44
C ARG A 347 1.22 -26.57 -23.96
N ARG A 348 1.41 -25.52 -23.19
CA ARG A 348 1.66 -25.57 -21.74
C ARG A 348 0.85 -24.47 -21.07
N TRP A 349 -0.29 -24.82 -20.47
CA TRP A 349 -1.22 -23.82 -19.92
C TRP A 349 -0.58 -22.96 -18.82
N GLY A 350 0.44 -23.46 -18.11
CA GLY A 350 1.13 -22.67 -17.09
C GLY A 350 2.03 -21.56 -17.63
N VAL A 351 2.39 -21.54 -18.93
CA VAL A 351 3.42 -20.61 -19.43
C VAL A 351 2.90 -19.18 -19.60
N TRP A 352 1.81 -19.00 -20.35
CA TRP A 352 1.29 -17.65 -20.63
C TRP A 352 0.78 -16.91 -19.39
N PRO A 353 0.16 -17.55 -18.37
CA PRO A 353 -0.15 -16.90 -17.11
C PRO A 353 1.08 -16.32 -16.42
N MET A 354 2.18 -17.09 -16.36
CA MET A 354 3.44 -16.62 -15.77
C MET A 354 4.04 -15.47 -16.56
N VAL A 355 3.98 -15.52 -17.90
CA VAL A 355 4.44 -14.42 -18.76
C VAL A 355 3.63 -13.15 -18.47
N ALA A 356 2.31 -13.25 -18.34
CA ALA A 356 1.45 -12.12 -18.02
C ALA A 356 1.78 -11.53 -16.65
N LEU A 357 1.89 -12.35 -15.61
CA LEU A 357 2.25 -11.92 -14.25
C LEU A 357 3.65 -11.29 -14.19
N CYS A 358 4.63 -11.84 -14.91
CA CYS A 358 5.96 -11.23 -15.04
C CYS A 358 5.88 -9.84 -15.68
N HIS A 359 5.07 -9.68 -16.73
CA HIS A 359 4.89 -8.38 -17.37
C HIS A 359 4.19 -7.38 -16.46
N LEU A 360 3.13 -7.81 -15.76
CA LEU A 360 2.37 -6.99 -14.81
C LEU A 360 3.27 -6.44 -13.70
N ASN A 361 4.03 -7.32 -13.03
CA ASN A 361 4.94 -6.93 -11.95
C ASN A 361 6.14 -6.08 -12.41
N MET A 362 6.41 -6.05 -13.72
CA MET A 362 7.40 -5.15 -14.31
C MET A 362 6.79 -3.82 -14.79
N GLY A 363 5.49 -3.57 -14.54
CA GLY A 363 4.76 -2.39 -15.00
C GLY A 363 4.56 -2.35 -16.51
N ARG A 364 4.36 -3.51 -17.15
CA ARG A 364 4.27 -3.68 -18.63
C ARG A 364 2.87 -4.15 -19.02
N ASP A 365 1.86 -3.37 -18.67
CA ASP A 365 0.46 -3.80 -18.65
C ASP A 365 -0.08 -4.24 -20.02
N GLU A 366 0.32 -3.61 -21.13
CA GLU A 366 -0.14 -4.06 -22.46
C GLU A 366 0.49 -5.40 -22.88
N MET A 367 1.73 -5.66 -22.48
CA MET A 367 2.35 -6.97 -22.71
C MET A 367 1.69 -8.03 -21.81
N ALA A 368 1.33 -7.66 -20.59
CA ALA A 368 0.57 -8.51 -19.68
C ALA A 368 -0.80 -8.84 -20.30
N LEU A 369 -1.50 -7.86 -20.88
CA LEU A 369 -2.77 -8.08 -21.58
C LEU A 369 -2.62 -8.97 -22.82
N GLN A 370 -1.56 -8.79 -23.62
CA GLN A 370 -1.29 -9.66 -24.75
C GLN A 370 -1.06 -11.11 -24.31
N ALA A 371 -0.28 -11.31 -23.24
CA ALA A 371 -0.04 -12.63 -22.67
C ALA A 371 -1.32 -13.22 -22.03
N ALA A 372 -2.12 -12.43 -21.32
CA ALA A 372 -3.41 -12.85 -20.75
C ALA A 372 -4.40 -13.28 -21.84
N ASN A 373 -4.44 -12.57 -22.98
CA ASN A 373 -5.22 -13.01 -24.14
C ASN A 373 -4.72 -14.35 -24.72
N LYS A 374 -3.42 -14.66 -24.60
CA LYS A 374 -2.90 -16.00 -24.93
C LYS A 374 -3.36 -17.08 -23.96
N VAL A 375 -3.51 -16.75 -22.68
CA VAL A 375 -4.15 -17.66 -21.72
C VAL A 375 -5.59 -17.93 -22.12
N LEU A 376 -6.33 -16.89 -22.50
CA LEU A 376 -7.71 -17.02 -22.98
C LEU A 376 -7.79 -17.86 -24.27
N ASP A 377 -6.84 -17.69 -25.20
CA ASP A 377 -6.73 -18.54 -26.41
C ASP A 377 -6.54 -20.03 -26.05
N GLN A 378 -5.79 -20.34 -24.98
CA GLN A 378 -5.52 -21.71 -24.51
C GLN A 378 -6.71 -22.36 -23.83
N SER A 379 -7.41 -21.60 -22.98
CA SER A 379 -8.59 -22.06 -22.26
C SER A 379 -9.58 -20.90 -22.05
N PRO A 380 -10.52 -20.71 -23.01
CA PRO A 380 -11.40 -19.54 -23.05
C PRO A 380 -12.38 -19.39 -21.89
N ASN A 381 -12.60 -20.45 -21.11
CA ASN A 381 -13.55 -20.44 -20.01
C ASN A 381 -12.90 -20.83 -18.67
N HIS A 382 -11.56 -20.88 -18.62
CA HIS A 382 -10.87 -21.24 -17.39
C HIS A 382 -11.02 -20.12 -16.35
N PRO A 383 -11.34 -20.44 -15.09
CA PRO A 383 -11.45 -19.42 -14.05
C PRO A 383 -10.17 -18.58 -13.92
N ARG A 384 -9.01 -19.25 -13.94
CA ARG A 384 -7.68 -18.60 -13.95
C ARG A 384 -7.43 -17.63 -15.11
N SER A 385 -7.94 -17.92 -16.32
CA SER A 385 -7.80 -17.01 -17.49
C SER A 385 -8.49 -15.68 -17.21
N HIS A 386 -9.72 -15.75 -16.70
CA HIS A 386 -10.55 -14.59 -16.39
C HIS A 386 -10.05 -13.84 -15.16
N TRP A 387 -9.61 -14.55 -14.11
CA TRP A 387 -8.97 -13.93 -12.95
C TRP A 387 -7.73 -13.11 -13.35
N LEU A 388 -6.87 -13.67 -14.20
CA LEU A 388 -5.68 -12.98 -14.68
C LEU A 388 -6.04 -11.74 -15.50
N LEU A 389 -7.04 -11.84 -16.38
CA LEU A 389 -7.53 -10.70 -17.14
C LEU A 389 -8.12 -9.62 -16.23
N SER A 390 -8.81 -10.01 -15.15
CA SER A 390 -9.33 -9.09 -14.14
C SER A 390 -8.19 -8.25 -13.54
N ILE A 391 -7.12 -8.90 -13.06
CA ILE A 391 -5.97 -8.20 -12.48
C ILE A 391 -5.29 -7.30 -13.51
N VAL A 392 -5.10 -7.78 -14.74
CA VAL A 392 -4.50 -6.96 -15.80
C VAL A 392 -5.36 -5.73 -16.09
N HIS A 393 -6.69 -5.87 -16.15
CA HIS A 393 -7.59 -4.74 -16.36
C HIS A 393 -7.60 -3.77 -15.17
N GLN A 394 -7.55 -4.28 -13.94
CA GLN A 394 -7.45 -3.47 -12.72
C GLN A 394 -6.18 -2.61 -12.73
N GLN A 395 -5.01 -3.19 -13.05
CA GLN A 395 -3.75 -2.47 -13.14
C GLN A 395 -3.76 -1.38 -14.22
N MET A 396 -4.53 -1.59 -15.30
CA MET A 396 -4.75 -0.62 -16.37
C MET A 396 -5.84 0.42 -16.06
N ASP A 397 -6.37 0.44 -14.83
CA ASP A 397 -7.48 1.31 -14.39
C ASP A 397 -8.77 1.12 -15.21
N ARG A 398 -9.06 -0.13 -15.60
CA ARG A 398 -10.27 -0.51 -16.36
C ARG A 398 -11.23 -1.33 -15.50
N MET A 399 -11.66 -0.75 -14.39
CA MET A 399 -12.41 -1.44 -13.32
C MET A 399 -13.67 -2.17 -13.80
N ASP A 400 -14.42 -1.63 -14.77
CA ASP A 400 -15.60 -2.31 -15.33
C ASP A 400 -15.25 -3.64 -16.02
N LEU A 401 -14.19 -3.64 -16.85
CA LEU A 401 -13.74 -4.85 -17.52
C LEU A 401 -13.12 -5.82 -16.51
N ALA A 402 -12.40 -5.28 -15.52
CA ALA A 402 -11.83 -6.10 -14.46
C ALA A 402 -12.92 -6.86 -13.69
N ALA A 403 -14.01 -6.17 -13.37
CA ALA A 403 -15.16 -6.75 -12.71
C ALA A 403 -15.90 -7.77 -13.58
N ASP A 404 -16.11 -7.48 -14.87
CA ASP A 404 -16.73 -8.42 -15.81
C ASP A 404 -15.95 -9.75 -15.88
N GLU A 405 -14.61 -9.67 -15.94
CA GLU A 405 -13.73 -10.85 -15.95
C GLU A 405 -13.72 -11.56 -14.58
N ALA A 406 -13.72 -10.83 -13.46
CA ALA A 406 -13.82 -11.42 -12.12
C ALA A 406 -15.15 -12.17 -11.90
N VAL A 407 -16.28 -11.68 -12.44
CA VAL A 407 -17.57 -12.39 -12.41
C VAL A 407 -17.47 -13.73 -13.15
N LEU A 408 -16.80 -13.76 -14.31
CA LEU A 408 -16.59 -14.99 -15.07
C LEU A 408 -15.69 -15.98 -14.31
N ALA A 409 -14.63 -15.48 -13.67
CA ALA A 409 -13.76 -16.28 -12.82
C ALA A 409 -14.52 -16.87 -11.61
N LEU A 410 -15.34 -16.05 -10.94
CA LEU A 410 -16.12 -16.45 -9.77
C LEU A 410 -17.18 -17.50 -10.13
N ALA A 411 -17.82 -17.39 -11.31
CA ALA A 411 -18.71 -18.44 -11.81
C ALA A 411 -17.99 -19.79 -12.00
N GLY A 412 -16.67 -19.73 -12.19
CA GLY A 412 -15.73 -20.84 -12.25
C GLY A 412 -15.36 -21.42 -10.88
N CYS A 413 -15.05 -20.53 -9.95
CA CYS A 413 -14.58 -20.84 -8.60
C CYS A 413 -15.42 -20.08 -7.55
N PRO A 414 -16.70 -20.45 -7.32
CA PRO A 414 -17.65 -19.64 -6.54
C PRO A 414 -17.35 -19.57 -5.04
N ARG A 415 -16.28 -20.23 -4.58
CA ARG A 415 -15.82 -20.21 -3.19
C ARG A 415 -14.47 -19.53 -3.03
N ASP A 416 -13.91 -19.00 -4.10
CA ASP A 416 -12.66 -18.25 -4.06
C ASP A 416 -12.94 -16.90 -3.38
N GLN A 417 -12.54 -16.78 -2.12
CA GLN A 417 -12.77 -15.58 -1.33
C GLN A 417 -12.09 -14.35 -1.94
N SER A 418 -10.89 -14.52 -2.54
CA SER A 418 -10.16 -13.43 -3.19
C SER A 418 -10.94 -12.84 -4.36
N LEU A 419 -11.64 -13.65 -5.14
CA LEU A 419 -12.53 -13.19 -6.21
C LEU A 419 -13.78 -12.47 -5.68
N VAL A 420 -14.37 -12.97 -4.59
CA VAL A 420 -15.49 -12.30 -3.92
C VAL A 420 -15.05 -10.90 -3.44
N ASP A 421 -13.93 -10.81 -2.73
CA ASP A 421 -13.39 -9.56 -2.21
C ASP A 421 -13.07 -8.56 -3.32
N SER A 422 -12.47 -9.03 -4.42
CA SER A 422 -12.22 -8.24 -5.62
C SER A 422 -13.52 -7.62 -6.16
N LEU A 423 -14.57 -8.43 -6.34
CA LEU A 423 -15.86 -7.95 -6.85
C LEU A 423 -16.56 -6.98 -5.89
N MET A 424 -16.47 -7.22 -4.59
CA MET A 424 -17.02 -6.29 -3.60
C MET A 424 -16.29 -4.93 -3.67
N SER A 425 -14.97 -4.94 -3.84
CA SER A 425 -14.17 -3.71 -3.98
C SER A 425 -14.52 -2.87 -5.22
N TYR A 426 -15.01 -3.50 -6.30
CA TYR A 426 -15.48 -2.78 -7.49
C TYR A 426 -16.84 -2.10 -7.31
N GLN A 427 -17.63 -2.51 -6.31
CA GLN A 427 -18.91 -1.89 -5.93
C GLN A 427 -19.93 -1.72 -7.08
N ARG A 428 -19.94 -2.62 -8.07
CA ARG A 428 -20.90 -2.57 -9.19
C ARG A 428 -22.20 -3.26 -8.81
N GLN A 429 -23.32 -2.53 -8.90
CA GLN A 429 -24.65 -3.05 -8.57
C GLN A 429 -25.05 -4.28 -9.40
N GLN A 430 -24.61 -4.35 -10.65
CA GLN A 430 -24.92 -5.45 -11.56
C GLN A 430 -24.23 -6.78 -11.20
N ASP A 431 -23.19 -6.74 -10.36
CA ASP A 431 -22.42 -7.93 -9.96
C ASP A 431 -22.97 -8.55 -8.67
N ILE A 432 -23.87 -7.86 -7.96
CA ILE A 432 -24.55 -8.34 -6.74
C ILE A 432 -25.22 -9.71 -6.93
N PRO A 433 -25.93 -10.02 -8.03
CA PRO A 433 -26.49 -11.35 -8.25
C PRO A 433 -25.43 -12.46 -8.23
N ALA A 434 -24.28 -12.24 -8.88
CA ALA A 434 -23.18 -13.19 -8.91
C ALA A 434 -22.55 -13.37 -7.52
N LEU A 435 -22.36 -12.28 -6.78
CA LEU A 435 -21.91 -12.31 -5.38
C LEU A 435 -22.88 -13.16 -4.52
N LEU A 436 -24.19 -12.88 -4.58
CA LEU A 436 -25.20 -13.63 -3.83
C LEU A 436 -25.27 -15.11 -4.21
N ASP A 437 -24.91 -15.47 -5.43
CA ASP A 437 -24.78 -16.87 -5.85
C ASP A 437 -23.54 -17.56 -5.27
N ALA A 438 -22.40 -16.87 -5.21
CA ALA A 438 -21.21 -17.35 -4.51
C ALA A 438 -21.48 -17.53 -3.00
N MET A 439 -22.22 -16.59 -2.40
CA MET A 439 -22.51 -16.59 -0.96
C MET A 439 -23.30 -17.82 -0.46
N ARG A 440 -23.99 -18.53 -1.35
CA ARG A 440 -24.72 -19.78 -1.01
C ARG A 440 -23.80 -20.85 -0.41
N HIS A 441 -22.49 -20.73 -0.63
CA HIS A 441 -21.49 -21.69 -0.20
C HIS A 441 -20.38 -21.08 0.66
N SER A 442 -20.55 -19.83 1.08
CA SER A 442 -19.54 -19.08 1.82
C SER A 442 -19.75 -19.21 3.33
N THR A 443 -18.73 -18.81 4.09
CA THR A 443 -18.77 -18.80 5.55
C THR A 443 -19.55 -17.58 6.07
N SER A 444 -19.86 -17.56 7.36
CA SER A 444 -20.42 -16.38 8.02
C SER A 444 -19.54 -15.15 7.88
N GLY A 445 -18.20 -15.32 7.93
CA GLY A 445 -17.24 -14.24 7.72
C GLY A 445 -17.39 -13.55 6.35
N THR A 446 -17.56 -14.32 5.27
CA THR A 446 -17.80 -13.75 3.93
C THR A 446 -19.11 -12.98 3.85
N TRP A 447 -20.18 -13.50 4.48
CA TRP A 447 -21.47 -12.81 4.54
C TRP A 447 -21.39 -11.50 5.30
N THR A 448 -20.63 -11.47 6.40
CA THR A 448 -20.34 -10.24 7.15
C THR A 448 -19.60 -9.23 6.28
N GLY A 449 -18.54 -9.66 5.56
CA GLY A 449 -17.83 -8.80 4.63
C GLY A 449 -18.75 -8.18 3.56
N LEU A 450 -19.63 -8.98 2.95
CA LEU A 450 -20.62 -8.48 1.98
C LEU A 450 -21.58 -7.45 2.61
N ALA A 451 -22.04 -7.70 3.84
CA ALA A 451 -22.90 -6.76 4.54
C ALA A 451 -22.16 -5.45 4.86
N ASP A 452 -20.90 -5.51 5.27
CA ASP A 452 -20.07 -4.34 5.63
C ASP A 452 -19.85 -3.40 4.44
N TRP A 453 -19.69 -3.95 3.24
CA TRP A 453 -19.60 -3.15 2.02
C TRP A 453 -20.81 -2.24 1.78
N ALA A 454 -21.99 -2.62 2.30
CA ALA A 454 -23.19 -1.78 2.20
C ALA A 454 -23.11 -0.50 3.03
N ALA A 455 -22.20 -0.41 4.01
CA ALA A 455 -22.03 0.81 4.80
C ALA A 455 -21.40 1.96 4.00
N TYR A 456 -20.65 1.64 2.95
CA TYR A 456 -19.80 2.61 2.24
C TYR A 456 -20.45 3.25 1.00
N ASP A 457 -21.38 2.56 0.33
CA ASP A 457 -22.08 3.08 -0.85
C ASP A 457 -23.60 2.87 -0.74
N ARG A 458 -24.34 3.99 -0.68
CA ARG A 458 -25.79 3.99 -0.55
C ARG A 458 -26.51 3.29 -1.71
N SER A 459 -26.03 3.50 -2.93
CA SER A 459 -26.66 2.98 -4.14
C SER A 459 -26.48 1.47 -4.25
N TRP A 460 -25.29 0.99 -3.89
CA TRP A 460 -24.96 -0.41 -3.80
C TRP A 460 -25.73 -1.09 -2.67
N ALA A 461 -25.83 -0.46 -1.49
CA ALA A 461 -26.64 -0.95 -0.37
C ALA A 461 -28.13 -1.11 -0.73
N ASP A 462 -28.71 -0.12 -1.40
CA ASP A 462 -30.09 -0.18 -1.88
C ASP A 462 -30.28 -1.34 -2.90
N ALA A 463 -29.32 -1.55 -3.79
CA ALA A 463 -29.33 -2.66 -4.75
C ALA A 463 -29.16 -4.03 -4.08
N LEU A 464 -28.30 -4.14 -3.06
CA LEU A 464 -28.08 -5.37 -2.30
C LEU A 464 -29.35 -5.77 -1.54
N VAL A 465 -29.98 -4.83 -0.83
CA VAL A 465 -31.26 -5.05 -0.14
C VAL A 465 -32.33 -5.54 -1.13
N GLN A 466 -32.46 -4.88 -2.28
CA GLN A 466 -33.43 -5.29 -3.30
C GLN A 466 -33.14 -6.70 -3.84
N ALA A 467 -31.87 -7.03 -4.10
CA ALA A 467 -31.48 -8.33 -4.62
C ALA A 467 -31.74 -9.45 -3.61
N VAL A 468 -31.37 -9.25 -2.34
CA VAL A 468 -31.64 -10.18 -1.24
C VAL A 468 -33.15 -10.39 -1.05
N ASP A 469 -33.95 -9.32 -1.00
CA ASP A 469 -35.41 -9.43 -0.82
C ASP A 469 -36.10 -10.14 -2.00
N SER A 470 -35.51 -10.09 -3.19
CA SER A 470 -36.02 -10.78 -4.38
C SER A 470 -35.75 -12.30 -4.38
N ARG A 471 -34.89 -12.78 -3.48
CA ARG A 471 -34.40 -14.16 -3.44
C ARG A 471 -34.80 -14.88 -2.17
N THR A 472 -35.66 -15.89 -2.31
CA THR A 472 -36.11 -16.74 -1.20
C THR A 472 -35.27 -18.02 -1.04
N ASP A 473 -34.28 -18.20 -1.90
CA ASP A 473 -33.44 -19.39 -2.01
C ASP A 473 -32.04 -19.22 -1.39
N LEU A 474 -31.78 -18.06 -0.77
CA LEU A 474 -30.54 -17.79 -0.04
C LEU A 474 -30.60 -18.43 1.35
N ASP A 475 -29.60 -19.24 1.67
CA ASP A 475 -29.37 -19.77 3.02
C ASP A 475 -28.47 -18.79 3.79
N MET A 476 -29.03 -17.64 4.17
CA MET A 476 -28.29 -16.61 4.90
C MET A 476 -28.16 -16.99 6.38
N PRO A 477 -26.99 -16.79 7.01
CA PRO A 477 -26.85 -16.90 8.45
C PRO A 477 -27.83 -15.97 9.19
N ASP A 478 -28.32 -16.42 10.35
CA ASP A 478 -29.23 -15.63 11.19
C ASP A 478 -28.62 -14.25 11.49
N GLY A 479 -29.43 -13.19 11.36
CA GLY A 479 -29.00 -11.80 11.59
C GLY A 479 -28.41 -11.07 10.39
N ILE A 480 -27.86 -11.76 9.37
CA ILE A 480 -27.22 -11.09 8.20
C ILE A 480 -28.18 -10.17 7.45
N ARG A 481 -29.45 -10.57 7.25
CA ARG A 481 -30.43 -9.70 6.58
C ARG A 481 -30.61 -8.37 7.33
N VAL A 482 -30.67 -8.43 8.66
CA VAL A 482 -30.84 -7.26 9.52
C VAL A 482 -29.55 -6.42 9.53
N MET A 483 -28.38 -7.07 9.44
CA MET A 483 -27.09 -6.40 9.32
C MET A 483 -26.96 -5.61 8.01
N ILE A 484 -27.44 -6.17 6.90
CA ILE A 484 -27.52 -5.44 5.61
C ILE A 484 -28.42 -4.21 5.75
N ASP A 485 -29.56 -4.30 6.45
CA ASP A 485 -30.42 -3.13 6.72
C ASP A 485 -29.72 -2.11 7.64
N ALA A 486 -28.93 -2.57 8.61
CA ALA A 486 -28.15 -1.71 9.52
C ALA A 486 -27.09 -0.92 8.74
N ASN A 487 -26.33 -1.60 7.89
CA ASN A 487 -25.31 -0.99 7.02
C ASN A 487 -25.93 -0.08 5.95
N GLN A 488 -27.12 -0.42 5.43
CA GLN A 488 -27.88 0.48 4.57
C GLN A 488 -28.30 1.76 5.32
N ALA A 489 -28.78 1.65 6.56
CA ALA A 489 -29.08 2.82 7.40
C ALA A 489 -27.82 3.65 7.69
N TRP A 490 -26.69 2.99 7.93
CA TRP A 490 -25.38 3.63 8.09
C TRP A 490 -24.99 4.45 6.85
N SER A 491 -25.08 3.86 5.65
CA SER A 491 -24.77 4.56 4.38
C SER A 491 -25.66 5.78 4.11
N LYS A 492 -26.83 5.84 4.76
CA LYS A 492 -27.78 6.97 4.72
C LYS A 492 -27.53 7.98 5.84
N GLN A 493 -26.50 7.78 6.66
CA GLN A 493 -26.17 8.56 7.86
C GLN A 493 -27.28 8.53 8.92
N GLU A 494 -28.09 7.47 8.93
CA GLU A 494 -29.13 7.24 9.92
C GLU A 494 -28.57 6.43 11.11
N PHE A 495 -27.46 6.88 11.70
CA PHE A 495 -26.67 6.11 12.68
C PHE A 495 -27.47 5.63 13.89
N GLY A 496 -28.43 6.42 14.39
CA GLY A 496 -29.32 5.97 15.46
C GLY A 496 -30.17 4.76 15.07
N ARG A 497 -30.63 4.71 13.82
CA ARG A 497 -31.37 3.56 13.28
C ARG A 497 -30.43 2.39 13.02
N ALA A 498 -29.22 2.64 12.51
CA ALA A 498 -28.20 1.62 12.33
C ALA A 498 -27.87 0.94 13.68
N ALA A 499 -27.64 1.72 14.74
CA ALA A 499 -27.39 1.23 16.10
C ALA A 499 -28.52 0.32 16.61
N GLU A 500 -29.78 0.72 16.45
CA GLU A 500 -30.95 -0.13 16.81
C GLU A 500 -30.97 -1.45 16.04
N LEU A 501 -30.62 -1.42 14.75
CA LEU A 501 -30.58 -2.60 13.90
C LEU A 501 -29.41 -3.51 14.27
N PHE A 502 -28.22 -2.99 14.57
CA PHE A 502 -27.09 -3.80 15.04
C PHE A 502 -27.37 -4.48 16.39
N LEU A 503 -28.07 -3.82 17.31
CA LEU A 503 -28.57 -4.47 18.53
C LEU A 503 -29.52 -5.63 18.21
N GLN A 504 -30.39 -5.45 17.21
CA GLN A 504 -31.25 -6.51 16.73
C GLN A 504 -30.43 -7.67 16.15
N VAL A 505 -29.42 -7.40 15.30
CA VAL A 505 -28.48 -8.42 14.77
C VAL A 505 -27.84 -9.20 15.92
N ARG A 506 -27.30 -8.51 16.94
CA ARG A 506 -26.68 -9.14 18.12
C ARG A 506 -27.63 -10.13 18.83
N SER A 507 -28.92 -9.80 18.90
CA SER A 507 -29.94 -10.63 19.57
C SER A 507 -30.44 -11.80 18.71
N GLU A 508 -30.43 -11.64 17.38
CA GLU A 508 -30.98 -12.62 16.43
C GLU A 508 -29.92 -13.59 15.91
N ALA A 509 -28.68 -13.13 15.74
CA ALA A 509 -27.60 -13.92 15.16
C ALA A 509 -27.21 -15.09 16.07
N THR A 510 -27.12 -16.29 15.51
CA THR A 510 -26.65 -17.47 16.23
C THR A 510 -25.13 -17.59 16.22
N ASP A 511 -24.48 -17.14 15.15
CA ASP A 511 -23.03 -17.09 14.97
C ASP A 511 -22.36 -16.07 15.91
N ARG A 512 -21.22 -16.44 16.51
CA ARG A 512 -20.49 -15.59 17.46
C ARG A 512 -19.81 -14.41 16.77
N ASP A 513 -19.28 -14.59 15.58
CA ASP A 513 -18.52 -13.58 14.84
C ASP A 513 -19.46 -12.48 14.33
N ILE A 514 -20.65 -12.87 13.83
CA ILE A 514 -21.69 -11.89 13.44
C ILE A 514 -22.11 -11.04 14.65
N ARG A 515 -22.30 -11.65 15.84
CA ARG A 515 -22.62 -10.88 17.05
C ARG A 515 -21.49 -9.96 17.49
N ARG A 516 -20.24 -10.40 17.35
CA ARG A 516 -19.05 -9.60 17.68
C ARG A 516 -18.98 -8.37 16.78
N VAL A 517 -19.08 -8.54 15.46
CA VAL A 517 -19.05 -7.42 14.50
C VAL A 517 -20.24 -6.49 14.71
N ALA A 518 -21.46 -7.02 14.89
CA ALA A 518 -22.62 -6.18 15.21
C ALA A 518 -22.48 -5.40 16.53
N SER A 519 -21.75 -5.93 17.52
CA SER A 519 -21.49 -5.21 18.78
C SER A 519 -20.50 -4.06 18.58
N GLN A 520 -19.47 -4.29 17.77
CA GLN A 520 -18.52 -3.26 17.35
C GLN A 520 -19.23 -2.16 16.55
N ASP A 521 -20.00 -2.51 15.53
CA ASP A 521 -20.68 -1.53 14.67
C ASP A 521 -21.80 -0.77 15.40
N HIS A 522 -22.46 -1.40 16.38
CA HIS A 522 -23.37 -0.71 17.30
C HIS A 522 -22.64 0.39 18.06
N ALA A 523 -21.44 0.10 18.59
CA ALA A 523 -20.64 1.07 19.29
C ALA A 523 -20.14 2.17 18.34
N ASP A 524 -19.59 1.84 17.17
CA ASP A 524 -19.18 2.80 16.13
C ASP A 524 -20.35 3.78 15.82
N ALA A 525 -21.59 3.28 15.67
CA ALA A 525 -22.77 4.10 15.36
C ALA A 525 -23.14 5.08 16.48
N ARG A 526 -22.97 4.65 17.74
CA ARG A 526 -23.22 5.49 18.91
C ARG A 526 -22.11 6.51 19.11
N VAL A 527 -20.85 6.15 18.83
CA VAL A 527 -19.71 7.08 18.89
C VAL A 527 -19.86 8.17 17.82
N GLU A 528 -20.25 7.83 16.60
CA GLU A 528 -20.49 8.77 15.50
C GLU A 528 -21.52 9.86 15.86
N THR A 529 -22.53 9.51 16.65
CA THR A 529 -23.55 10.46 17.14
C THR A 529 -23.28 11.01 18.53
N SER A 530 -22.16 10.62 19.15
CA SER A 530 -21.78 10.93 20.53
C SER A 530 -22.87 10.57 21.57
N GLN A 531 -23.61 9.49 21.32
CA GLN A 531 -24.70 8.98 22.18
C GLN A 531 -24.17 7.93 23.15
N PHE A 532 -23.21 8.31 23.99
CA PHE A 532 -22.51 7.39 24.90
C PHE A 532 -23.41 6.88 26.04
N GLU A 533 -24.36 7.69 26.52
CA GLU A 533 -25.33 7.23 27.53
C GLU A 533 -26.22 6.10 27.00
N GLU A 534 -26.64 6.18 25.73
CA GLU A 534 -27.35 5.10 25.04
C GLU A 534 -26.45 3.87 24.90
N LEU A 535 -25.20 4.05 24.46
CA LEU A 535 -24.24 2.95 24.32
C LEU A 535 -24.09 2.17 25.62
N PHE A 536 -23.86 2.86 26.74
CA PHE A 536 -23.68 2.19 28.04
C PHE A 536 -24.96 1.49 28.51
N ARG A 537 -26.13 2.11 28.29
CA ARG A 537 -27.43 1.55 28.67
C ARG A 537 -27.83 0.33 27.83
N GLU A 538 -27.41 0.29 26.57
CA GLU A 538 -27.72 -0.76 25.60
C GLU A 538 -26.70 -1.92 25.63
N SER A 539 -25.60 -1.74 26.36
CA SER A 539 -24.58 -2.77 26.52
C SER A 539 -25.06 -3.92 27.41
N GLU A 540 -24.89 -5.14 26.94
CA GLU A 540 -25.09 -6.36 27.72
C GLU A 540 -23.86 -6.71 28.57
N ASP A 541 -22.69 -6.23 28.15
CA ASP A 541 -21.40 -6.40 28.81
C ASP A 541 -20.70 -5.03 28.88
N PRO A 542 -21.03 -4.24 29.92
CA PRO A 542 -20.40 -2.94 30.12
C PRO A 542 -18.87 -3.04 30.20
N THR A 543 -18.33 -4.09 30.79
CA THR A 543 -16.87 -4.31 30.91
C THR A 543 -16.21 -4.36 29.55
N ALA A 544 -16.71 -5.21 28.65
CA ALA A 544 -16.20 -5.33 27.28
C ALA A 544 -16.35 -4.02 26.49
N THR A 545 -17.46 -3.31 26.69
CA THR A 545 -17.72 -2.01 26.03
C THR A 545 -16.73 -0.95 26.49
N PHE A 546 -16.46 -0.85 27.79
CA PHE A 546 -15.49 0.10 28.33
C PHE A 546 -14.06 -0.25 27.90
N SER A 547 -13.70 -1.54 27.93
CA SER A 547 -12.40 -2.02 27.45
C SER A 547 -12.17 -1.65 25.98
N MET A 548 -13.12 -1.96 25.10
CA MET A 548 -13.07 -1.61 23.68
C MET A 548 -12.89 -0.09 23.46
N LEU A 549 -13.66 0.75 24.18
CA LEU A 549 -13.49 2.21 24.09
C LEU A 549 -12.12 2.67 24.60
N VAL A 550 -11.55 2.02 25.62
CA VAL A 550 -10.18 2.33 26.09
C VAL A 550 -9.18 2.03 24.98
N HIS A 551 -9.26 0.87 24.34
CA HIS A 551 -8.38 0.53 23.21
C HIS A 551 -8.46 1.59 22.11
N TRP A 552 -9.67 1.93 21.64
CA TRP A 552 -9.81 2.97 20.61
C TRP A 552 -9.22 4.32 21.03
N CYS A 553 -9.44 4.71 22.29
CA CYS A 553 -8.92 5.97 22.84
C CYS A 553 -7.38 6.02 22.83
N PHE A 554 -6.70 4.95 23.23
CA PHE A 554 -5.24 4.93 23.37
C PHE A 554 -4.49 4.52 22.10
N GLU A 555 -5.14 3.78 21.19
CA GLU A 555 -4.61 3.41 19.87
C GLU A 555 -4.81 4.53 18.83
N GLY A 556 -5.67 5.51 19.13
CA GLY A 556 -5.93 6.67 18.27
C GLY A 556 -7.07 6.48 17.27
N ASP A 557 -7.86 5.42 17.44
CA ASP A 557 -9.02 5.09 16.60
C ASP A 557 -10.33 5.74 17.09
N PHE A 558 -10.33 6.36 18.28
CA PHE A 558 -11.50 7.05 18.79
C PHE A 558 -11.70 8.43 18.14
N TYR A 559 -12.82 8.62 17.46
CA TYR A 559 -13.20 9.86 16.77
C TYR A 559 -14.41 10.58 17.38
N GLY A 560 -14.89 10.12 18.55
CA GLY A 560 -16.01 10.74 19.26
C GLY A 560 -15.63 12.03 20.01
N ASP A 561 -16.64 12.69 20.60
CA ASP A 561 -16.47 13.89 21.42
C ASP A 561 -16.05 13.53 22.87
N PRO A 562 -14.82 13.87 23.32
CA PRO A 562 -14.33 13.53 24.66
C PRO A 562 -15.14 14.17 25.79
N GLU A 563 -15.74 15.36 25.59
CA GLU A 563 -16.54 16.03 26.61
C GLU A 563 -17.87 15.31 26.85
N LYS A 564 -18.51 14.85 25.77
CA LYS A 564 -19.74 14.05 25.87
C LYS A 564 -19.47 12.66 26.43
N LEU A 565 -18.35 12.03 26.07
CA LEU A 565 -17.93 10.77 26.67
C LEU A 565 -17.70 10.93 28.18
N PHE A 566 -16.96 11.98 28.58
CA PHE A 566 -16.73 12.32 29.98
C PHE A 566 -18.04 12.55 30.75
N SER A 567 -18.99 13.28 30.16
CA SER A 567 -20.30 13.53 30.74
C SER A 567 -21.12 12.24 30.91
N ALA A 568 -21.09 11.35 29.92
CA ALA A 568 -21.77 10.06 30.00
C ALA A 568 -21.16 9.13 31.05
N ILE A 569 -19.83 9.13 31.20
CA ILE A 569 -19.12 8.41 32.29
C ILE A 569 -19.59 8.94 33.66
N ALA A 570 -19.71 10.25 33.83
CA ALA A 570 -20.19 10.85 35.08
C ALA A 570 -21.68 10.59 35.36
N ALA A 571 -22.49 10.39 34.30
CA ALA A 571 -23.90 10.04 34.40
C ALA A 571 -24.15 8.54 34.61
N TRP A 572 -23.14 7.70 34.36
CA TRP A 572 -23.21 6.27 34.58
C TRP A 572 -23.44 5.98 36.07
N ASP A 573 -24.56 5.33 36.38
CA ASP A 573 -24.93 5.01 37.74
C ASP A 573 -23.98 3.93 38.27
N GLU A 574 -23.13 4.27 39.24
CA GLU A 574 -22.23 3.31 39.90
C GLU A 574 -22.99 2.08 40.45
N SER A 575 -24.29 2.19 40.74
CA SER A 575 -25.10 1.03 41.15
C SER A 575 -25.49 0.08 40.02
N ALA A 576 -25.33 0.50 38.76
CA ALA A 576 -25.45 -0.33 37.57
C ALA A 576 -24.12 -1.03 37.21
N SER A 577 -22.98 -0.52 37.70
CA SER A 577 -21.70 -1.23 37.64
C SER A 577 -21.79 -2.51 38.45
N SER A 578 -21.55 -3.64 37.79
CA SER A 578 -21.74 -4.95 38.41
C SER A 578 -20.44 -5.56 38.91
N SER A 579 -19.29 -5.01 38.48
CA SER A 579 -17.96 -5.53 38.77
C SER A 579 -16.96 -4.43 39.18
N ASP A 580 -15.98 -4.80 40.00
CA ASP A 580 -14.82 -3.93 40.30
C ASP A 580 -13.98 -3.64 39.03
N GLU A 581 -14.14 -4.46 37.99
CA GLU A 581 -13.43 -4.34 36.72
C GLU A 581 -14.01 -3.21 35.85
N ASP A 582 -15.34 -3.06 35.81
CA ASP A 582 -16.03 -1.95 35.15
C ASP A 582 -15.46 -0.59 35.61
N GLU A 583 -15.32 -0.41 36.93
CA GLU A 583 -14.81 0.84 37.50
C GLU A 583 -13.36 1.13 37.09
N ARG A 584 -12.55 0.08 36.88
CA ARG A 584 -11.16 0.23 36.46
C ARG A 584 -11.07 0.66 35.00
N TRP A 585 -11.84 0.06 34.10
CA TRP A 585 -11.93 0.52 32.71
C TRP A 585 -12.49 1.93 32.59
N LEU A 586 -13.54 2.26 33.37
CA LEU A 586 -14.07 3.63 33.45
C LEU A 586 -13.03 4.62 33.96
N THR A 587 -12.18 4.23 34.92
CA THR A 587 -11.06 5.04 35.38
C THR A 587 -10.07 5.32 34.24
N GLY A 588 -9.76 4.32 33.41
CA GLY A 588 -8.93 4.50 32.20
C GLY A 588 -9.54 5.51 31.20
N LEU A 589 -10.83 5.35 30.87
CA LEU A 589 -11.55 6.27 29.98
C LEU A 589 -11.61 7.70 30.55
N ARG A 590 -11.89 7.84 31.85
CA ARG A 590 -11.96 9.13 32.54
C ARG A 590 -10.61 9.84 32.52
N GLY A 591 -9.53 9.10 32.76
CA GLY A 591 -8.15 9.59 32.65
C GLY A 591 -7.82 10.06 31.24
N TRP A 592 -8.20 9.29 30.21
CA TRP A 592 -8.02 9.68 28.81
C TRP A 592 -8.83 10.93 28.46
N CYS A 593 -10.11 11.00 28.84
CA CYS A 593 -10.95 12.18 28.61
C CYS A 593 -10.34 13.42 29.28
N HIS A 594 -9.87 13.31 30.51
CA HIS A 594 -9.17 14.41 31.18
C HIS A 594 -7.93 14.84 30.42
N TRP A 595 -7.11 13.90 29.93
CA TRP A 595 -5.95 14.21 29.09
C TRP A 595 -6.33 14.97 27.82
N GLN A 596 -7.34 14.51 27.08
CA GLN A 596 -7.83 15.19 25.88
C GLN A 596 -8.45 16.56 26.19
N LEU A 597 -9.12 16.71 27.33
CA LEU A 597 -9.67 17.99 27.78
C LEU A 597 -8.58 18.98 28.20
N ILE A 598 -7.41 18.52 28.68
CA ILE A 598 -6.25 19.42 28.85
C ILE A 598 -5.91 20.00 27.49
N ASP A 599 -5.80 19.18 26.45
CA ASP A 599 -5.53 19.67 25.11
C ASP A 599 -6.67 20.60 24.65
N ALA A 600 -7.94 20.24 24.76
CA ALA A 600 -9.05 21.12 24.36
C ALA A 600 -9.09 22.48 25.10
N VAL A 601 -8.72 22.51 26.39
CA VAL A 601 -8.73 23.72 27.24
C VAL A 601 -7.44 24.54 27.09
N THR A 602 -6.30 23.89 26.86
CA THR A 602 -4.98 24.56 26.68
C THR A 602 -4.71 24.93 25.23
N THR A 603 -5.21 24.14 24.29
CA THR A 603 -5.09 24.39 22.87
C THR A 603 -6.12 25.38 22.38
N LYS A 604 -5.79 25.94 21.22
CA LYS A 604 -6.36 27.14 20.62
C LYS A 604 -7.79 27.01 20.08
N PHE A 605 -8.45 25.87 20.30
CA PHE A 605 -9.83 25.65 19.86
C PHE A 605 -10.85 26.21 20.86
N SER A 606 -10.53 26.26 22.15
CA SER A 606 -11.36 27.01 23.11
C SER A 606 -11.27 28.52 22.82
N ASP A 607 -12.43 29.19 22.78
CA ASP A 607 -12.52 30.66 22.68
C ASP A 607 -11.92 31.39 23.90
N ASP A 608 -11.74 30.68 25.01
CA ASP A 608 -11.25 31.20 26.28
C ASP A 608 -10.35 30.14 26.96
N PRO A 609 -9.02 30.13 26.71
CA PRO A 609 -8.12 29.17 27.34
C PRO A 609 -8.12 29.39 28.85
N ASN A 610 -8.47 28.35 29.61
CA ASN A 610 -8.60 28.42 31.05
C ASN A 610 -7.51 27.56 31.71
N PRO A 611 -6.32 28.14 32.02
CA PRO A 611 -5.20 27.39 32.58
C PRO A 611 -5.51 26.79 33.96
N ASP A 612 -6.41 27.42 34.72
CA ASP A 612 -6.85 26.88 36.02
C ASP A 612 -7.67 25.60 35.82
N LEU A 613 -8.56 25.58 34.83
CA LEU A 613 -9.33 24.37 34.48
C LEU A 613 -8.44 23.28 33.87
N ALA A 614 -7.47 23.65 33.04
CA ALA A 614 -6.46 22.71 32.53
C ALA A 614 -5.65 22.08 33.66
N ALA A 615 -5.25 22.86 34.66
CA ALA A 615 -4.55 22.33 35.84
C ALA A 615 -5.42 21.36 36.64
N VAL A 616 -6.73 21.64 36.78
CA VAL A 616 -7.69 20.71 37.40
C VAL A 616 -7.78 19.39 36.62
N HIS A 617 -7.94 19.45 35.29
CA HIS A 617 -7.97 18.25 34.45
C HIS A 617 -6.65 17.49 34.48
N ALA A 618 -5.51 18.18 34.52
CA ALA A 618 -4.20 17.54 34.56
C ALA A 618 -3.95 16.78 35.87
N VAL A 619 -4.40 17.31 37.01
CA VAL A 619 -4.34 16.55 38.28
C VAL A 619 -5.22 15.31 38.23
N ALA A 620 -6.45 15.44 37.73
CA ALA A 620 -7.39 14.33 37.63
C ALA A 620 -6.92 13.26 36.62
N ALA A 621 -6.39 13.67 35.47
CA ALA A 621 -5.80 12.78 34.47
C ALA A 621 -4.67 11.95 35.08
N LEU A 622 -3.73 12.57 35.81
CA LEU A 622 -2.62 11.84 36.41
C LEU A 622 -3.08 10.83 37.46
N GLU A 623 -4.08 11.18 38.28
CA GLU A 623 -4.65 10.27 39.27
C GLU A 623 -5.29 9.05 38.60
N ASP A 624 -6.19 9.28 37.63
CA ASP A 624 -6.93 8.22 36.94
C ASP A 624 -6.02 7.36 36.05
N LEU A 625 -5.17 7.97 35.21
CA LEU A 625 -4.27 7.24 34.32
C LEU A 625 -3.26 6.40 35.10
N SER A 626 -2.70 6.93 36.20
CA SER A 626 -1.76 6.17 37.03
C SER A 626 -2.44 4.99 37.72
N ALA A 627 -3.65 5.18 38.24
CA ALA A 627 -4.42 4.11 38.85
C ALA A 627 -4.77 3.01 37.82
N PHE A 628 -5.14 3.41 36.61
CA PHE A 628 -5.44 2.49 35.51
C PHE A 628 -4.21 1.71 35.04
N GLY A 629 -3.09 2.40 34.78
CA GLY A 629 -1.83 1.77 34.35
C GLY A 629 -1.30 0.76 35.38
N GLN A 630 -1.29 1.13 36.67
CA GLN A 630 -0.91 0.21 37.75
C GLN A 630 -1.79 -1.03 37.81
N TRP A 631 -3.10 -0.87 37.58
CA TRP A 631 -4.00 -2.00 37.53
C TRP A 631 -3.70 -2.90 36.33
N ARG A 632 -3.60 -2.37 35.10
CA ARG A 632 -3.31 -3.19 33.91
C ARG A 632 -1.99 -3.92 34.04
N GLN A 633 -0.94 -3.24 34.49
CA GLN A 633 0.36 -3.86 34.77
C GLN A 633 0.22 -5.06 35.73
N SER A 634 -0.55 -4.91 36.82
CA SER A 634 -0.77 -6.01 37.77
C SER A 634 -1.55 -7.20 37.18
N VAL A 635 -2.41 -6.97 36.19
CA VAL A 635 -3.16 -8.02 35.49
C VAL A 635 -2.21 -8.81 34.59
N VAL A 636 -1.42 -8.11 33.77
CA VAL A 636 -0.42 -8.70 32.87
C VAL A 636 0.60 -9.53 33.68
N GLU A 637 1.13 -9.00 34.77
CA GLU A 637 2.05 -9.73 35.66
C GLU A 637 1.40 -10.98 36.26
N SER A 638 0.14 -10.88 36.69
CA SER A 638 -0.59 -12.02 37.26
C SER A 638 -0.90 -13.11 36.23
N GLN A 639 -1.18 -12.73 34.98
CA GLN A 639 -1.38 -13.66 33.86
C GLN A 639 -0.07 -14.34 33.46
N ALA A 640 1.03 -13.58 33.32
CA ALA A 640 2.35 -14.13 33.04
C ALA A 640 2.82 -15.13 34.12
N GLU A 641 2.50 -14.88 35.40
CA GLU A 641 2.73 -15.84 36.48
C GLU A 641 1.83 -17.09 36.40
N ALA A 642 0.60 -16.95 35.92
CA ALA A 642 -0.39 -18.03 35.84
C ALA A 642 -0.14 -18.99 34.67
N ASP A 643 0.21 -18.44 33.50
CA ASP A 643 0.30 -19.19 32.24
C ASP A 643 1.66 -19.90 32.06
N GLY A 644 2.64 -19.59 32.92
CA GLY A 644 3.88 -20.35 32.99
C GLY A 644 4.75 -20.19 31.74
N MET A 645 5.16 -18.95 31.44
CA MET A 645 6.30 -18.51 30.62
C MET A 645 6.54 -19.06 29.19
N ASP A 646 5.81 -20.05 28.68
CA ASP A 646 6.15 -20.68 27.38
C ASP A 646 5.04 -20.56 26.31
N GLY A 647 3.96 -19.82 26.56
CA GLY A 647 2.89 -19.57 25.57
C GLY A 647 3.06 -18.21 24.89
N GLU A 648 3.55 -18.20 23.66
CA GLU A 648 3.43 -17.07 22.71
C GLU A 648 1.97 -16.97 22.23
N ASP A 649 1.04 -16.70 23.15
CA ASP A 649 -0.34 -16.43 22.77
C ASP A 649 -0.44 -14.97 22.28
N ASP A 650 -0.94 -14.79 21.05
CA ASP A 650 -1.02 -13.55 20.24
C ASP A 650 -1.76 -12.38 20.95
N ASP A 651 -2.50 -12.66 22.02
CA ASP A 651 -3.27 -11.65 22.76
C ASP A 651 -2.40 -10.73 23.66
N GLY A 652 -1.18 -11.17 24.03
CA GLY A 652 -0.29 -10.44 24.96
C GLY A 652 0.19 -9.08 24.44
N ASP A 653 0.38 -8.95 23.13
CA ASP A 653 0.90 -7.73 22.49
C ASP A 653 -0.06 -6.53 22.64
N SER A 654 -1.36 -6.81 22.74
CA SER A 654 -2.39 -5.76 22.87
C SER A 654 -2.31 -5.03 24.21
N ASP A 655 -1.98 -5.75 25.28
CA ASP A 655 -1.94 -5.20 26.64
C ASP A 655 -0.68 -4.40 26.92
N GLU A 656 0.47 -4.87 26.43
CA GLU A 656 1.73 -4.11 26.51
C GLU A 656 1.64 -2.80 25.72
N SER A 657 1.03 -2.85 24.52
CA SER A 657 0.77 -1.65 23.70
C SER A 657 -0.12 -0.64 24.44
N LEU A 658 -1.18 -1.12 25.09
CA LEU A 658 -2.08 -0.26 25.87
C LEU A 658 -1.36 0.39 27.06
N ILE A 659 -0.56 -0.37 27.83
CA ILE A 659 0.22 0.17 28.95
C ILE A 659 1.18 1.25 28.47
N SER A 660 1.92 0.99 27.38
CA SER A 660 2.80 2.00 26.77
C SER A 660 2.05 3.26 26.34
N ALA A 661 0.84 3.12 25.78
CA ALA A 661 0.02 4.27 25.41
C ALA A 661 -0.47 5.09 26.61
N VAL A 662 -0.82 4.43 27.72
CA VAL A 662 -1.17 5.07 29.00
C VAL A 662 0.04 5.84 29.55
N ASP A 663 1.21 5.22 29.58
CA ASP A 663 2.44 5.84 30.07
C ASP A 663 2.85 7.06 29.24
N ARG A 664 2.73 6.97 27.92
CA ARG A 664 2.91 8.12 27.01
C ARG A 664 1.93 9.26 27.32
N SER A 665 0.71 8.95 27.72
CA SER A 665 -0.30 9.94 28.11
C SER A 665 0.03 10.58 29.45
N ILE A 666 0.42 9.79 30.46
CA ILE A 666 0.93 10.29 31.76
C ILE A 666 2.12 11.23 31.55
N ALA A 667 3.09 10.81 30.74
CA ALA A 667 4.25 11.62 30.40
C ALA A 667 3.81 12.94 29.74
N SER A 668 2.91 12.90 28.76
CA SER A 668 2.38 14.10 28.11
C SER A 668 1.73 15.07 29.09
N VAL A 669 0.93 14.57 30.04
CA VAL A 669 0.29 15.41 31.07
C VAL A 669 1.33 16.06 31.97
N ARG A 670 2.32 15.30 32.47
CA ARG A 670 3.40 15.84 33.31
C ARG A 670 4.26 16.87 32.56
N LEU A 671 4.60 16.61 31.30
CA LEU A 671 5.33 17.55 30.45
C LEU A 671 4.55 18.86 30.29
N SER A 672 3.23 18.80 30.12
CA SER A 672 2.38 20.01 30.04
C SER A 672 2.38 20.84 31.34
N GLN A 673 2.65 20.21 32.48
CA GLN A 673 2.79 20.86 33.78
C GLN A 673 4.24 21.31 34.09
N GLY A 674 5.20 21.03 33.21
CA GLY A 674 6.62 21.29 33.42
C GLY A 674 7.30 20.37 34.44
N GLN A 675 6.74 19.19 34.68
CA GLN A 675 7.25 18.16 35.60
C GLN A 675 8.21 17.19 34.90
N TRP A 676 9.26 17.72 34.28
CA TRP A 676 10.19 16.92 33.47
C TRP A 676 11.01 15.93 34.29
N ALA A 677 11.36 16.30 35.53
CA ALA A 677 12.13 15.45 36.42
C ALA A 677 11.33 14.21 36.83
N GLU A 678 10.03 14.38 37.09
CA GLU A 678 9.12 13.28 37.41
C GLU A 678 8.88 12.36 36.22
N VAL A 679 8.85 12.87 34.98
CA VAL A 679 8.78 12.03 33.77
C VAL A 679 10.03 11.16 33.65
N LEU A 680 11.21 11.74 33.89
CA LEU A 680 12.46 10.99 33.79
C LEU A 680 12.63 9.95 34.91
N ASP A 681 12.20 10.28 36.13
CA ASP A 681 12.19 9.36 37.29
C ASP A 681 11.20 8.19 37.07
N GLN A 682 10.04 8.47 36.47
CA GLN A 682 9.01 7.46 36.23
C GLN A 682 9.30 6.57 35.01
N PHE A 683 9.92 7.12 33.96
CA PHE A 683 10.17 6.43 32.69
C PHE A 683 11.65 6.51 32.26
N PRO A 684 12.59 6.00 33.09
CA PRO A 684 14.02 6.09 32.79
C PRO A 684 14.45 5.23 31.60
N ASP A 685 13.66 4.23 31.21
CA ASP A 685 14.02 3.25 30.18
C ASP A 685 13.10 3.31 28.94
N ASP A 686 12.20 4.31 28.83
CA ASP A 686 11.34 4.49 27.64
C ASP A 686 11.91 5.58 26.73
N VAL A 687 12.50 5.16 25.61
CA VAL A 687 13.17 6.07 24.69
C VAL A 687 12.21 6.95 23.90
N LEU A 688 10.99 6.50 23.65
CA LEU A 688 9.97 7.28 22.94
C LEU A 688 9.46 8.43 23.83
N ILE A 689 9.26 8.15 25.12
CA ILE A 689 8.95 9.18 26.11
C ILE A 689 10.11 10.16 26.26
N GLN A 690 11.36 9.67 26.29
CA GLN A 690 12.54 10.52 26.36
C GLN A 690 12.71 11.43 25.13
N ASP A 691 12.36 10.97 23.93
CA ASP A 691 12.38 11.79 22.73
C ASP A 691 11.36 12.95 22.81
N ARG A 692 10.14 12.66 23.29
CA ARG A 692 9.12 13.68 23.56
C ARG A 692 9.56 14.65 24.67
N LEU A 693 10.17 14.14 25.72
CA LEU A 693 10.76 14.92 26.81
C LEU A 693 11.83 15.88 26.28
N LEU A 694 12.74 15.42 25.41
CA LEU A 694 13.74 16.29 24.79
C LEU A 694 13.10 17.45 24.01
N HIS A 695 12.02 17.17 23.25
CA HIS A 695 11.28 18.22 22.56
C HIS A 695 10.71 19.26 23.54
N GLY A 696 10.06 18.83 24.62
CA GLY A 696 9.56 19.71 25.68
C GLY A 696 10.66 20.52 26.36
N LEU A 697 11.81 19.90 26.66
CA LEU A 697 12.96 20.56 27.29
C LEU A 697 13.59 21.62 26.37
N ARG A 698 13.64 21.39 25.05
CA ARG A 698 14.09 22.41 24.08
C ARG A 698 13.21 23.65 24.14
N LEU A 699 11.89 23.50 24.34
CA LEU A 699 10.96 24.62 24.52
C LEU A 699 11.20 25.35 25.85
N GLY A 700 11.60 24.63 26.90
CA GLY A 700 12.02 25.19 28.19
C GLY A 700 13.39 25.90 28.17
N GLY A 701 14.19 25.71 27.12
CA GLY A 701 15.49 26.34 26.92
C GLY A 701 16.65 25.66 27.69
N ALA A 702 17.82 26.29 27.65
CA ALA A 702 19.06 25.73 28.21
C ALA A 702 18.99 25.42 29.72
N GLU A 703 18.28 26.25 30.50
CA GLU A 703 18.14 26.01 31.95
C GLU A 703 17.31 24.74 32.23
N ALA A 704 16.23 24.51 31.48
CA ALA A 704 15.41 23.29 31.60
C ALA A 704 16.20 22.05 31.20
N MET A 705 16.92 22.10 30.07
CA MET A 705 17.79 21.00 29.63
C MET A 705 18.92 20.71 30.62
N GLN A 706 19.55 21.74 31.20
CA GLN A 706 20.57 21.55 32.22
C GLN A 706 19.98 20.95 33.49
N SER A 707 18.81 21.42 33.94
CA SER A 707 18.13 20.84 35.09
C SER A 707 17.77 19.38 34.86
N ALA A 708 17.28 19.01 33.68
CA ALA A 708 16.98 17.61 33.34
C ALA A 708 18.26 16.75 33.28
N LEU A 709 19.35 17.30 32.75
CA LEU A 709 20.65 16.64 32.75
C LEU A 709 21.14 16.40 34.19
N ASP A 710 21.05 17.39 35.06
CA ASP A 710 21.44 17.28 36.47
C ASP A 710 20.54 16.28 37.23
N SER A 711 19.22 16.30 36.98
CA SER A 711 18.28 15.34 37.57
C SER A 711 18.51 13.92 37.09
N SER A 712 19.02 13.75 35.86
CA SER A 712 19.29 12.42 35.33
C SER A 712 20.46 11.76 36.05
N ASP A 713 21.42 12.50 36.64
CA ASP A 713 22.79 12.03 37.04
C ASP A 713 22.85 10.78 37.93
N ASP A 714 21.80 10.49 38.70
CA ASP A 714 21.72 9.31 39.56
C ASP A 714 21.23 8.03 38.83
N GLU A 715 20.63 8.17 37.65
CA GLU A 715 20.11 7.05 36.85
C GLU A 715 21.18 6.39 35.95
N SER A 716 21.01 5.09 35.67
CA SER A 716 21.92 4.33 34.81
C SER A 716 21.17 3.37 33.90
N GLY A 717 21.45 3.42 32.61
CA GLY A 717 20.87 2.57 31.56
C GLY A 717 21.32 3.09 30.19
N PRO A 718 21.33 2.24 29.14
CA PRO A 718 21.68 2.70 27.79
C PRO A 718 20.73 3.79 27.27
N GLU A 719 19.45 3.76 27.64
CA GLU A 719 18.41 4.74 27.31
C GLU A 719 18.71 6.10 27.96
N ILE A 720 18.95 6.12 29.27
CA ILE A 720 19.39 7.32 29.99
C ILE A 720 20.70 7.88 29.43
N GLU A 721 21.67 7.02 29.11
CA GLU A 721 22.93 7.45 28.51
C GLU A 721 22.69 8.11 27.14
N PHE A 722 21.86 7.49 26.30
CA PHE A 722 21.42 8.05 25.03
C PHE A 722 20.78 9.44 25.21
N PHE A 723 19.79 9.56 26.09
CA PHE A 723 19.10 10.81 26.39
C PHE A 723 20.05 11.90 26.91
N ARG A 724 20.92 11.58 27.87
CA ARG A 724 21.94 12.51 28.39
C ARG A 724 22.91 12.98 27.31
N ASN A 725 23.35 12.07 26.44
CA ASN A 725 24.23 12.42 25.33
C ASN A 725 23.55 13.39 24.36
N ARG A 726 22.24 13.20 24.09
CA ARG A 726 21.46 14.16 23.31
C ARG A 726 21.31 15.51 23.99
N LEU A 727 20.96 15.55 25.29
CA LEU A 727 20.87 16.81 26.04
C LEU A 727 22.19 17.58 26.04
N ARG A 728 23.31 16.88 26.25
CA ARG A 728 24.65 17.49 26.19
C ARG A 728 24.97 18.01 24.80
N ALA A 729 24.57 17.30 23.75
CA ALA A 729 24.74 17.73 22.37
C ALA A 729 23.94 19.01 22.08
N GLU A 730 22.69 19.07 22.52
CA GLU A 730 21.81 20.24 22.38
C GLU A 730 22.32 21.45 23.16
N LEU A 731 22.71 21.26 24.42
CA LEU A 731 23.29 22.32 25.25
C LEU A 731 24.57 22.90 24.63
N ALA A 732 25.46 22.02 24.14
CA ALA A 732 26.68 22.43 23.45
C ALA A 732 26.39 23.14 22.11
N SER A 733 25.37 22.70 21.37
CA SER A 733 24.91 23.35 20.14
C SER A 733 24.41 24.77 20.44
N GLN A 734 23.54 24.92 21.45
CA GLN A 734 23.01 26.23 21.86
C GLN A 734 24.08 27.20 22.39
N SER A 735 25.15 26.69 23.01
CA SER A 735 26.29 27.50 23.47
C SER A 735 27.31 27.83 22.37
N GLY A 736 27.17 27.23 21.17
CA GLY A 736 28.11 27.38 20.06
C GLY A 736 29.38 26.53 20.18
N GLU A 737 29.43 25.57 21.11
CA GLU A 737 30.53 24.63 21.32
C GLU A 737 30.42 23.41 20.38
N MET A 738 30.48 23.63 19.06
CA MET A 738 30.13 22.61 18.07
C MET A 738 31.00 21.35 18.07
N GLU A 739 32.29 21.45 18.40
CA GLU A 739 33.14 20.25 18.56
C GLU A 739 32.68 19.38 19.74
N ALA A 740 32.08 19.98 20.77
CA ALA A 740 31.49 19.24 21.88
C ALA A 740 30.13 18.68 21.47
N ALA A 741 29.28 19.48 20.80
CA ALA A 741 27.98 19.04 20.31
C ALA A 741 28.12 17.81 19.38
N ASP A 742 29.01 17.89 18.40
CA ASP A 742 29.28 16.81 17.46
C ASP A 742 29.74 15.51 18.15
N ARG A 743 30.63 15.64 19.14
CA ARG A 743 31.10 14.52 19.95
C ARG A 743 29.96 13.85 20.72
N TRP A 744 29.06 14.65 21.30
CA TRP A 744 27.93 14.13 22.07
C TRP A 744 26.87 13.51 21.18
N PHE A 745 26.61 14.07 19.98
CA PHE A 745 25.78 13.40 18.99
C PHE A 745 26.40 12.07 18.53
N GLY A 746 27.71 12.02 18.30
CA GLY A 746 28.42 10.77 18.00
C GLY A 746 28.19 9.70 19.07
N LYS A 747 28.34 10.07 20.35
CA LYS A 747 28.03 9.16 21.46
C LYS A 747 26.55 8.78 21.56
N ALA A 748 25.63 9.67 21.22
CA ALA A 748 24.21 9.34 21.15
C ALA A 748 23.95 8.33 20.01
N THR A 749 24.60 8.50 18.86
CA THR A 749 24.54 7.54 17.74
C THR A 749 25.10 6.17 18.14
N GLU A 750 26.24 6.12 18.84
CA GLU A 750 26.79 4.88 19.40
C GLU A 750 25.81 4.23 20.38
N ALA A 751 25.26 5.00 21.32
CA ALA A 751 24.31 4.47 22.31
C ALA A 751 23.04 3.89 21.68
N VAL A 752 22.55 4.45 20.56
CA VAL A 752 21.39 3.88 19.84
C VAL A 752 21.69 2.50 19.25
N GLN A 753 22.94 2.21 18.88
CA GLN A 753 23.31 0.89 18.37
C GLN A 753 23.30 -0.19 19.45
N ASP A 754 23.43 0.22 20.72
CA ASP A 754 23.34 -0.66 21.88
C ASP A 754 21.90 -0.85 22.38
N LEU A 755 20.94 -0.02 21.90
CA LEU A 755 19.51 -0.21 22.12
C LEU A 755 18.97 -1.27 21.16
N ASP A 756 17.96 -2.03 21.60
CA ASP A 756 17.34 -3.08 20.79
C ASP A 756 16.90 -2.52 19.41
N PRO A 757 17.53 -2.96 18.30
CA PRO A 757 17.27 -2.37 16.99
C PRO A 757 15.85 -2.65 16.48
N GLU A 758 15.19 -3.72 16.92
CA GLU A 758 13.88 -4.12 16.39
C GLU A 758 12.75 -3.16 16.83
N GLY A 759 12.83 -2.62 18.06
CA GLY A 759 11.82 -1.70 18.59
C GLY A 759 11.99 -0.23 18.20
N TYR A 760 13.17 0.19 17.70
CA TYR A 760 13.55 1.62 17.67
C TYR A 760 14.20 2.12 16.36
N TYR A 761 13.87 1.52 15.22
CA TYR A 761 14.42 1.92 13.91
C TYR A 761 14.37 3.45 13.58
N GLY A 762 13.44 4.19 14.17
CA GLY A 762 13.30 5.65 13.98
C GLY A 762 14.31 6.54 14.71
N LEU A 763 14.98 6.05 15.77
CA LEU A 763 15.83 6.89 16.62
C LEU A 763 17.14 7.31 15.95
N HIS A 764 17.81 6.37 15.28
CA HIS A 764 19.08 6.64 14.62
C HIS A 764 18.94 7.74 13.53
N PRO A 765 17.96 7.66 12.61
CA PRO A 765 17.66 8.76 11.69
C PRO A 765 17.39 10.10 12.38
N SER A 766 16.61 10.12 13.48
CA SER A 766 16.26 11.35 14.22
C SER A 766 17.48 12.03 14.82
N VAL A 767 18.41 11.26 15.41
CA VAL A 767 19.66 11.79 15.98
C VAL A 767 20.58 12.35 14.90
N LEU A 768 20.68 11.65 13.76
CA LEU A 768 21.46 12.14 12.62
C LEU A 768 20.87 13.42 12.01
N GLU A 769 19.54 13.57 12.01
CA GLU A 769 18.87 14.80 11.59
C GLU A 769 19.18 15.95 12.55
N GLN A 770 19.12 15.74 13.86
CA GLN A 770 19.47 16.75 14.87
C GLN A 770 20.95 17.16 14.78
N ARG A 771 21.84 16.18 14.58
CA ARG A 771 23.26 16.43 14.31
C ARG A 771 23.44 17.26 13.04
N ALA A 772 22.77 16.90 11.95
CA ALA A 772 22.83 17.64 10.68
C ALA A 772 22.35 19.08 10.84
N ASP A 773 21.25 19.30 11.58
CA ASP A 773 20.72 20.63 11.88
C ASP A 773 21.74 21.49 12.61
N GLY A 774 22.36 20.97 13.67
CA GLY A 774 23.43 21.67 14.38
C GLY A 774 24.62 22.01 13.47
N LEU A 775 25.09 21.05 12.67
CA LEU A 775 26.21 21.27 11.75
C LEU A 775 25.91 22.35 10.71
N VAL A 776 24.71 22.36 10.14
CA VAL A 776 24.32 23.39 9.17
C VAL A 776 24.11 24.73 9.85
N VAL A 777 23.40 24.82 10.99
CA VAL A 777 23.17 26.09 11.71
C VAL A 777 24.49 26.80 11.98
N HIS A 778 25.52 26.06 12.42
CA HIS A 778 26.83 26.62 12.74
C HIS A 778 27.83 26.64 11.58
N ARG A 779 27.43 26.22 10.37
CA ARG A 779 28.26 26.14 9.15
C ARG A 779 29.57 25.36 9.34
N MET A 780 29.51 24.28 10.11
CA MET A 780 30.65 23.40 10.34
C MET A 780 31.08 22.75 9.02
N LEU A 781 32.37 22.78 8.72
CA LEU A 781 32.93 22.12 7.55
C LEU A 781 33.22 20.65 7.85
N PRO A 782 33.16 19.74 6.87
CA PRO A 782 33.45 18.32 7.11
C PRO A 782 34.85 18.05 7.70
N SER A 783 35.81 18.96 7.49
CA SER A 783 37.17 18.87 8.05
C SER A 783 37.24 19.16 9.55
N GLU A 784 36.19 19.74 10.12
CA GLU A 784 36.10 20.15 11.53
C GLU A 784 35.29 19.12 12.36
N VAL A 785 34.67 18.15 11.68
CA VAL A 785 33.79 17.15 12.28
C VAL A 785 34.52 15.81 12.32
N LYS A 786 34.50 15.13 13.48
CA LYS A 786 35.06 13.78 13.59
C LYS A 786 33.92 12.79 13.35
N ILE A 787 34.00 12.06 12.26
CA ILE A 787 32.95 11.11 11.89
C ILE A 787 33.59 9.75 11.69
N ASP A 788 33.10 8.76 12.42
CA ASP A 788 33.46 7.37 12.23
C ASP A 788 32.86 6.85 10.91
N GLU A 789 33.54 5.89 10.28
CA GLU A 789 33.18 5.45 8.92
C GLU A 789 31.75 4.86 8.82
N GLY A 790 31.22 4.32 9.93
CA GLY A 790 29.94 3.57 9.98
C GLY A 790 28.63 4.38 9.86
N GLY A 791 28.67 5.71 9.79
CA GLY A 791 27.48 6.55 9.61
C GLY A 791 27.72 7.81 8.78
N PHE A 792 28.89 7.88 8.12
CA PHE A 792 29.34 9.06 7.41
C PHE A 792 28.42 9.41 6.23
N ALA A 793 27.98 8.40 5.48
CA ALA A 793 27.16 8.60 4.28
C ALA A 793 25.79 9.20 4.59
N ASP A 794 25.10 8.66 5.60
CA ASP A 794 23.78 9.14 6.03
C ASP A 794 23.84 10.56 6.58
N LEU A 795 24.86 10.86 7.39
CA LEU A 795 25.06 12.20 7.93
C LEU A 795 25.33 13.22 6.82
N VAL A 796 26.22 12.90 5.87
CA VAL A 796 26.52 13.79 4.72
C VAL A 796 25.26 14.05 3.91
N THR A 797 24.48 13.01 3.61
CA THR A 797 23.23 13.13 2.85
C THR A 797 22.24 14.06 3.57
N ARG A 798 22.07 13.90 4.90
CA ARG A 798 21.20 14.75 5.73
C ARG A 798 21.68 16.19 5.82
N VAL A 799 22.98 16.41 6.00
CA VAL A 799 23.58 17.76 6.04
C VAL A 799 23.38 18.46 4.70
N VAL A 800 23.62 17.78 3.57
CA VAL A 800 23.41 18.36 2.23
C VAL A 800 21.94 18.67 2.01
N ARG A 801 21.03 17.76 2.36
CA ARG A 801 19.57 17.95 2.29
C ARG A 801 19.13 19.17 3.09
N ARG A 802 19.60 19.30 4.33
CA ARG A 802 19.26 20.43 5.21
C ARG A 802 19.85 21.75 4.74
N ALA A 803 21.11 21.75 4.33
CA ALA A 803 21.79 22.92 3.79
C ALA A 803 21.11 23.41 2.50
N ALA A 804 20.72 22.50 1.60
CA ALA A 804 19.99 22.84 0.38
C ALA A 804 18.64 23.49 0.68
N ARG A 805 17.89 22.92 1.64
CA ARG A 805 16.60 23.44 2.12
C ARG A 805 16.69 24.89 2.61
N TRP A 806 17.79 25.26 3.26
CA TRP A 806 18.05 26.63 3.74
C TRP A 806 18.79 27.53 2.76
N GLY A 807 19.06 27.06 1.54
CA GLY A 807 19.83 27.80 0.55
C GLY A 807 21.31 28.01 0.93
N ASP A 808 21.87 27.22 1.86
CA ASP A 808 23.27 27.29 2.28
C ASP A 808 24.19 26.61 1.26
N SER A 809 24.44 27.32 0.16
CA SER A 809 25.28 26.85 -0.95
C SER A 809 26.70 26.49 -0.51
N ARG A 810 27.24 27.16 0.52
CA ARG A 810 28.58 26.90 1.04
C ARG A 810 28.64 25.56 1.75
N SER A 811 27.68 25.27 2.63
CA SER A 811 27.60 23.99 3.33
C SER A 811 27.30 22.86 2.35
N VAL A 812 26.36 23.04 1.41
CA VAL A 812 26.08 22.07 0.33
C VAL A 812 27.36 21.72 -0.43
N GLN A 813 28.14 22.71 -0.86
CA GLN A 813 29.39 22.47 -1.60
C GLN A 813 30.45 21.77 -0.75
N ALA A 814 30.62 22.18 0.51
CA ALA A 814 31.63 21.59 1.39
C ALA A 814 31.33 20.11 1.68
N TRP A 815 30.07 19.79 2.01
CA TRP A 815 29.65 18.45 2.41
C TRP A 815 29.48 17.50 1.22
N SER A 816 28.88 17.94 0.12
CA SER A 816 28.77 17.11 -1.10
C SER A 816 30.14 16.72 -1.69
N GLY A 817 31.17 17.57 -1.52
CA GLY A 817 32.55 17.25 -1.93
C GLY A 817 33.18 16.06 -1.21
N ARG A 818 32.54 15.53 -0.16
CA ARG A 818 32.96 14.33 0.57
C ARG A 818 32.20 13.07 0.17
N ALA A 819 31.17 13.19 -0.66
CA ALA A 819 30.43 12.04 -1.15
C ALA A 819 31.27 11.30 -2.21
N VAL A 820 31.96 10.23 -1.79
CA VAL A 820 32.79 9.39 -2.66
C VAL A 820 32.00 8.14 -3.04
N PRO A 821 31.96 7.74 -4.33
CA PRO A 821 31.12 6.62 -4.77
C PRO A 821 31.33 5.28 -4.05
N ASP A 822 32.52 5.04 -3.49
CA ASP A 822 32.84 3.77 -2.82
C ASP A 822 32.24 3.66 -1.40
N SER A 823 31.72 4.75 -0.82
CA SER A 823 31.22 4.80 0.57
C SER A 823 29.74 5.17 0.66
N PHE A 824 29.07 5.37 -0.47
CA PHE A 824 27.69 5.80 -0.56
C PHE A 824 26.98 4.88 -1.54
N ASP A 825 25.76 4.51 -1.24
CA ASP A 825 24.94 3.81 -2.22
C ASP A 825 24.53 4.75 -3.38
N ALA A 826 23.98 4.17 -4.45
CA ALA A 826 23.58 4.92 -5.63
C ALA A 826 22.43 5.89 -5.35
N GLU A 827 21.58 5.60 -4.35
CA GLU A 827 20.42 6.39 -3.96
C GLU A 827 20.87 7.68 -3.25
N GLN A 828 21.73 7.56 -2.24
CA GLN A 828 22.33 8.67 -1.51
C GLN A 828 23.09 9.61 -2.45
N LEU A 829 23.88 9.07 -3.40
CA LEU A 829 24.58 9.87 -4.40
C LEU A 829 23.63 10.59 -5.35
N ALA A 830 22.50 9.96 -5.70
CA ALA A 830 21.46 10.59 -6.51
C ALA A 830 20.77 11.72 -5.73
N GLU A 831 20.42 11.51 -4.46
CA GLU A 831 19.87 12.54 -3.59
C GLU A 831 20.81 13.73 -3.48
N ILE A 832 22.08 13.50 -3.11
CA ILE A 832 23.08 14.57 -2.96
C ILE A 832 23.20 15.39 -4.25
N ARG A 833 23.27 14.74 -5.42
CA ARG A 833 23.30 15.43 -6.72
C ARG A 833 22.08 16.30 -6.94
N VAL A 834 20.88 15.78 -6.66
CA VAL A 834 19.63 16.55 -6.79
C VAL A 834 19.62 17.75 -5.86
N ARG A 835 20.00 17.59 -4.58
CA ARG A 835 20.04 18.70 -3.61
C ARG A 835 21.05 19.78 -3.97
N VAL A 836 22.22 19.37 -4.49
CA VAL A 836 23.22 20.32 -5.04
C VAL A 836 22.62 21.08 -6.21
N ALA A 837 21.94 20.40 -7.14
CA ALA A 837 21.32 21.03 -8.29
C ALA A 837 20.15 21.94 -7.92
N GLU A 838 19.29 21.56 -6.97
CA GLU A 838 18.21 22.41 -6.43
C GLU A 838 18.77 23.70 -5.83
N THR A 839 19.86 23.60 -5.07
CA THR A 839 20.52 24.77 -4.49
C THR A 839 21.09 25.69 -5.56
N ARG A 840 21.69 25.14 -6.62
CA ARG A 840 22.21 25.90 -7.77
C ARG A 840 21.07 26.57 -8.55
N PHE A 841 20.02 25.81 -8.81
CA PHE A 841 18.80 26.26 -9.47
C PHE A 841 18.14 27.41 -8.72
N ALA A 842 17.96 27.28 -7.40
CA ALA A 842 17.40 28.32 -6.54
C ALA A 842 18.23 29.61 -6.57
N ASN A 843 19.55 29.49 -6.72
CA ASN A 843 20.47 30.63 -6.85
C ASN A 843 20.51 31.25 -8.26
N GLY A 844 19.84 30.67 -9.25
CA GLY A 844 19.86 31.11 -10.65
C GLY A 844 21.07 30.61 -11.45
N ASP A 845 21.83 29.64 -10.93
CA ASP A 845 22.98 29.00 -11.59
C ASP A 845 22.52 27.76 -12.38
N PHE A 846 21.65 28.00 -13.36
CA PHE A 846 20.92 26.96 -14.08
C PHE A 846 21.82 26.05 -14.93
N GLU A 847 22.84 26.60 -15.59
CA GLU A 847 23.81 25.83 -16.39
C GLU A 847 24.57 24.82 -15.52
N THR A 848 25.01 25.24 -14.32
CA THR A 848 25.70 24.35 -13.37
C THR A 848 24.74 23.32 -12.79
N ALA A 849 23.49 23.69 -12.50
CA ALA A 849 22.47 22.74 -12.04
C ALA A 849 22.20 21.65 -13.09
N ALA A 850 22.00 22.04 -14.36
CA ALA A 850 21.74 21.11 -15.46
C ALA A 850 22.93 20.17 -15.73
N SER A 851 24.16 20.71 -15.67
CA SER A 851 25.37 19.91 -15.90
C SER A 851 25.69 18.96 -14.74
N GLY A 852 25.45 19.36 -13.49
CA GLY A 852 25.63 18.52 -12.30
C GLY A 852 24.66 17.34 -12.21
N LEU A 853 23.52 17.43 -12.89
CA LEU A 853 22.54 16.35 -13.07
C LEU A 853 22.87 15.43 -14.26
N GLY A 854 23.95 15.71 -14.99
CA GLY A 854 24.45 14.83 -16.04
C GLY A 854 25.11 13.56 -15.46
N GLY A 855 24.87 12.43 -16.10
CA GLY A 855 25.40 11.12 -15.69
C GLY A 855 24.42 10.01 -16.05
N ASP A 856 24.85 8.76 -15.91
CA ASP A 856 23.94 7.62 -15.97
C ASP A 856 22.99 7.75 -14.77
N PRO A 857 21.66 7.89 -14.96
CA PRO A 857 20.72 7.80 -13.85
C PRO A 857 20.99 6.46 -13.15
N SER A 858 21.00 6.46 -11.82
CA SER A 858 21.05 5.19 -11.09
C SER A 858 19.96 4.26 -11.61
N SER A 859 20.14 2.94 -11.50
CA SER A 859 19.13 1.95 -11.89
C SER A 859 17.81 2.07 -11.10
N ASP A 860 17.73 2.98 -10.12
CA ASP A 860 16.53 3.29 -9.37
C ASP A 860 15.64 4.30 -10.11
N SER A 861 14.41 3.87 -10.38
CA SER A 861 13.41 4.61 -11.13
C SER A 861 12.99 5.92 -10.45
N ARG A 862 13.00 6.00 -9.11
CA ARG A 862 12.50 7.18 -8.38
C ARG A 862 13.34 8.43 -8.64
N TRP A 863 14.66 8.31 -8.53
CA TRP A 863 15.57 9.44 -8.73
C TRP A 863 15.74 9.82 -10.20
N SER A 864 15.67 8.85 -11.11
CA SER A 864 15.83 9.09 -12.55
C SER A 864 14.84 10.15 -13.07
N GLN A 865 13.56 10.05 -12.69
CA GLN A 865 12.52 10.99 -13.11
C GLN A 865 12.72 12.38 -12.49
N ARG A 866 13.09 12.45 -11.21
CA ARG A 866 13.36 13.72 -10.53
C ARG A 866 14.58 14.43 -11.13
N ILE A 867 15.66 13.69 -11.37
CA ILE A 867 16.88 14.19 -12.03
C ILE A 867 16.53 14.70 -13.42
N HIS A 868 15.79 13.93 -14.22
CA HIS A 868 15.38 14.31 -15.57
C HIS A 868 14.54 15.60 -15.57
N ARG A 869 13.49 15.67 -14.74
CA ARG A 869 12.62 16.86 -14.65
C ARG A 869 13.38 18.11 -14.19
N LEU A 870 14.19 18.01 -13.14
CA LEU A 870 14.97 19.14 -12.65
C LEU A 870 16.02 19.58 -13.66
N ARG A 871 16.66 18.63 -14.36
CA ARG A 871 17.64 18.93 -15.41
C ARG A 871 16.99 19.59 -16.61
N LEU A 872 15.85 19.09 -17.07
CA LEU A 872 15.06 19.71 -18.13
C LEU A 872 14.68 21.14 -17.74
N GLN A 873 14.13 21.33 -16.54
CA GLN A 873 13.78 22.65 -16.03
C GLN A 873 14.98 23.60 -15.98
N ALA A 874 16.13 23.13 -15.49
CA ALA A 874 17.36 23.92 -15.47
C ALA A 874 17.84 24.31 -16.87
N LEU A 875 17.78 23.40 -17.86
CA LEU A 875 18.13 23.71 -19.26
C LEU A 875 17.18 24.74 -19.87
N LEU A 876 15.88 24.65 -19.56
CA LEU A 876 14.89 25.62 -20.04
C LEU A 876 15.12 27.01 -19.44
N GLU A 877 15.43 27.10 -18.14
CA GLU A 877 15.73 28.38 -17.47
C GLU A 877 17.09 28.96 -17.89
N ALA A 878 18.00 28.13 -18.39
CA ALA A 878 19.26 28.55 -19.00
C ALA A 878 19.11 28.96 -20.48
N ASP A 879 17.90 28.93 -21.04
CA ASP A 879 17.62 29.09 -22.48
C ASP A 879 18.40 28.11 -23.39
N ASP A 880 18.90 26.98 -22.87
CA ASP A 880 19.59 25.92 -23.64
C ASP A 880 18.59 24.88 -24.15
N PHE A 881 17.71 25.34 -25.03
CA PHE A 881 16.63 24.52 -25.56
C PHE A 881 17.13 23.38 -26.46
N ASP A 882 18.34 23.48 -27.02
CA ASP A 882 18.91 22.44 -27.86
C ASP A 882 19.38 21.26 -27.00
N ALA A 883 20.07 21.52 -25.89
CA ALA A 883 20.38 20.48 -24.91
C ALA A 883 19.12 19.90 -24.25
N ALA A 884 18.11 20.71 -23.98
CA ALA A 884 16.80 20.23 -23.49
C ALA A 884 16.15 19.26 -24.49
N SER A 885 16.12 19.63 -25.78
CA SER A 885 15.58 18.78 -26.85
C SER A 885 16.38 17.49 -27.00
N GLU A 886 17.70 17.55 -26.87
CA GLU A 886 18.57 16.38 -26.93
C GLU A 886 18.38 15.46 -25.71
N LEU A 887 18.19 16.02 -24.51
CA LEU A 887 17.85 15.25 -23.31
C LEU A 887 16.55 14.46 -23.52
N VAL A 888 15.48 15.10 -23.98
CA VAL A 888 14.19 14.42 -24.26
C VAL A 888 14.38 13.31 -25.31
N LYS A 889 15.16 13.56 -26.38
CA LYS A 889 15.47 12.53 -27.40
C LYS A 889 16.30 11.38 -26.85
N GLN A 890 17.25 11.64 -25.96
CA GLN A 890 18.05 10.60 -25.33
C GLN A 890 17.17 9.70 -24.46
N THR A 891 16.26 10.29 -23.67
CA THR A 891 15.28 9.53 -22.89
C THR A 891 14.40 8.67 -23.78
N VAL A 892 13.95 9.18 -24.94
CA VAL A 892 13.23 8.41 -25.96
C VAL A 892 14.05 7.23 -26.48
N ASN A 893 15.31 7.46 -26.83
CA ASN A 893 16.17 6.44 -27.43
C ASN A 893 16.57 5.38 -26.41
N GLN A 894 16.83 5.76 -25.15
CA GLN A 894 17.09 4.85 -24.04
C GLN A 894 15.84 4.03 -23.69
N ALA A 895 14.66 4.66 -23.73
CA ALA A 895 13.40 3.95 -23.63
C ALA A 895 13.22 2.97 -24.81
N GLY A 896 13.62 3.33 -26.04
CA GLY A 896 13.43 2.49 -27.24
C GLY A 896 14.16 1.15 -27.28
N ASP A 897 15.27 1.00 -26.53
CA ASP A 897 16.07 -0.25 -26.49
C ASP A 897 15.93 -1.02 -25.16
N ALA A 898 15.44 -0.41 -24.07
CA ALA A 898 15.36 -1.02 -22.73
C ALA A 898 13.99 -0.88 -22.03
N MET A 899 13.14 0.07 -22.45
CA MET A 899 11.73 0.04 -22.07
C MET A 899 10.95 -0.70 -23.17
N PRO A 900 10.12 -1.69 -22.83
CA PRO A 900 9.18 -2.19 -23.79
C PRO A 900 8.31 -1.02 -24.23
N GLN A 901 7.89 -1.06 -25.48
CA GLN A 901 6.88 -0.15 -26.02
C GLN A 901 5.65 -0.19 -25.11
N SER A 902 5.57 0.72 -24.14
CA SER A 902 4.37 0.92 -23.34
C SER A 902 3.35 1.55 -24.26
N ASP A 903 2.32 0.79 -24.61
CA ASP A 903 1.22 1.27 -25.43
C ASP A 903 0.23 2.10 -24.61
N SER A 904 0.56 2.41 -23.35
CA SER A 904 -0.15 3.41 -22.55
C SER A 904 0.03 4.77 -23.22
N ALA A 905 -1.00 5.21 -23.91
CA ALA A 905 -1.05 6.52 -24.54
C ALA A 905 -0.77 7.67 -23.54
N ASP A 906 -0.88 7.41 -22.23
CA ASP A 906 -0.62 8.36 -21.15
C ASP A 906 0.85 8.59 -20.81
N HIS A 907 1.77 7.72 -21.24
CA HIS A 907 3.20 7.89 -20.98
C HIS A 907 4.04 8.14 -22.22
N ARG A 908 3.43 8.67 -23.29
CA ARG A 908 4.17 9.39 -24.33
C ARG A 908 4.74 10.69 -23.73
N THR A 909 5.76 10.57 -22.89
CA THR A 909 6.63 11.62 -22.36
C THR A 909 7.22 12.54 -23.44
N PRO A 910 7.55 12.08 -24.67
CA PRO A 910 8.33 12.89 -25.59
C PRO A 910 7.58 14.11 -26.12
N PRO A 911 6.33 13.99 -26.61
CA PRO A 911 5.65 15.19 -27.08
C PRO A 911 5.18 16.09 -25.93
N ARG A 912 4.97 15.59 -24.71
CA ARG A 912 4.68 16.42 -23.51
C ARG A 912 5.88 17.29 -23.09
N GLU A 913 7.09 16.74 -23.11
CA GLU A 913 8.31 17.49 -22.77
C GLU A 913 8.77 18.40 -23.93
N MET A 914 8.56 17.97 -25.18
CA MET A 914 8.75 18.84 -26.34
C MET A 914 7.75 20.01 -26.35
N ALA A 915 6.50 19.80 -25.91
CA ALA A 915 5.53 20.87 -25.72
C ALA A 915 6.01 21.84 -24.63
N LEU A 916 6.59 21.35 -23.53
CA LEU A 916 7.19 22.21 -22.51
C LEU A 916 8.37 23.04 -23.07
N ILE A 917 9.22 22.45 -23.92
CA ILE A 917 10.29 23.16 -24.61
C ILE A 917 9.72 24.24 -25.55
N ALA A 918 8.69 23.91 -26.34
CA ALA A 918 8.03 24.87 -27.24
C ALA A 918 7.37 26.03 -26.46
N LEU A 919 6.72 25.71 -25.33
CA LEU A 919 6.16 26.69 -24.40
C LEU A 919 7.25 27.60 -23.83
N ALA A 920 8.36 27.05 -23.36
CA ALA A 920 9.48 27.84 -22.85
C ALA A 920 10.14 28.73 -23.92
N ARG A 921 10.26 28.22 -25.16
CA ARG A 921 10.68 28.99 -26.36
C ARG A 921 9.68 30.06 -26.79
N GLN A 922 8.45 30.02 -26.26
CA GLN A 922 7.33 30.85 -26.67
C GLN A 922 6.96 30.64 -28.15
N ASP A 923 7.21 29.44 -28.67
CA ASP A 923 6.83 29.02 -30.02
C ASP A 923 5.40 28.45 -29.97
N THR A 924 4.41 29.34 -29.96
CA THR A 924 3.01 28.93 -29.82
C THR A 924 2.50 28.12 -31.01
N VAL A 925 3.10 28.27 -32.19
CA VAL A 925 2.74 27.49 -33.39
C VAL A 925 3.17 26.04 -33.22
N GLU A 926 4.42 25.81 -32.79
CA GLU A 926 4.90 24.45 -32.52
C GLU A 926 4.22 23.84 -31.29
N LEU A 927 3.97 24.64 -30.25
CA LEU A 927 3.22 24.20 -29.08
C LEU A 927 1.82 23.69 -29.46
N GLN A 928 1.04 24.47 -30.22
CA GLN A 928 -0.27 24.05 -30.71
C GLN A 928 -0.19 22.79 -31.56
N ARG A 929 0.83 22.70 -32.44
CA ARG A 929 1.05 21.50 -33.27
C ARG A 929 1.28 20.26 -32.42
N LEU A 930 2.07 20.37 -31.36
CA LEU A 930 2.38 19.28 -30.43
C LEU A 930 1.18 18.92 -29.55
N LEU A 931 0.44 19.90 -29.03
CA LEU A 931 -0.75 19.67 -28.19
C LEU A 931 -1.91 19.06 -28.98
N ALA A 932 -2.06 19.39 -30.26
CA ALA A 932 -3.08 18.82 -31.14
C ALA A 932 -2.90 17.30 -31.40
N GLU A 933 -1.76 16.72 -31.01
CA GLU A 933 -1.52 15.28 -31.06
C GLU A 933 -2.17 14.52 -29.88
N PHE A 934 -2.69 15.24 -28.87
CA PHE A 934 -3.28 14.66 -27.66
C PHE A 934 -4.77 15.00 -27.49
N PRO A 935 -5.54 14.15 -26.78
CA PRO A 935 -6.87 14.49 -26.29
C PRO A 935 -6.88 15.76 -25.42
N SER A 936 -7.96 16.54 -25.47
CA SER A 936 -8.04 17.85 -24.80
C SER A 936 -7.96 17.78 -23.28
N ASP A 937 -8.52 16.74 -22.67
CA ASP A 937 -8.45 16.42 -21.24
C ASP A 937 -7.01 16.13 -20.79
N VAL A 938 -6.27 15.34 -21.58
CA VAL A 938 -4.84 15.07 -21.35
C VAL A 938 -4.00 16.35 -21.43
N VAL A 939 -4.31 17.25 -22.36
CA VAL A 939 -3.64 18.56 -22.45
C VAL A 939 -3.98 19.43 -21.24
N ALA A 940 -5.25 19.45 -20.81
CA ALA A 940 -5.67 20.21 -19.64
C ALA A 940 -4.91 19.75 -18.38
N GLU A 941 -4.84 18.44 -18.14
CA GLU A 941 -4.06 17.86 -17.04
C GLU A 941 -2.57 18.22 -17.14
N TRP A 942 -1.98 18.15 -18.34
CA TRP A 942 -0.59 18.56 -18.56
C TRP A 942 -0.35 20.04 -18.21
N MET A 943 -1.29 20.93 -18.53
CA MET A 943 -1.19 22.36 -18.22
C MET A 943 -1.24 22.66 -16.72
N GLU A 944 -1.85 21.78 -15.91
CA GLU A 944 -1.92 21.89 -14.45
C GLU A 944 -0.58 21.56 -13.77
N GLY A 945 0.33 20.87 -14.45
CA GLY A 945 1.66 20.53 -13.92
C GLY A 945 2.46 21.77 -13.51
N SER A 946 3.12 21.71 -12.35
CA SER A 946 3.84 22.86 -11.76
C SER A 946 4.89 23.48 -12.69
N LEU A 947 5.58 22.64 -13.47
CA LEU A 947 6.56 23.07 -14.47
C LEU A 947 5.90 23.83 -15.64
N GLN A 948 4.80 23.30 -16.16
CA GLN A 948 4.04 23.88 -17.27
C GLN A 948 3.42 25.21 -16.82
N ARG A 949 2.73 25.19 -15.68
CA ARG A 949 2.11 26.36 -15.06
C ARG A 949 3.11 27.50 -14.91
N ARG A 950 4.34 27.21 -14.47
CA ARG A 950 5.40 28.22 -14.39
C ARG A 950 5.63 28.97 -15.70
N TRP A 951 5.72 28.26 -16.82
CA TRP A 951 5.95 28.88 -18.13
C TRP A 951 4.68 29.51 -18.70
N LEU A 952 3.51 28.89 -18.48
CA LEU A 952 2.22 29.46 -18.85
C LEU A 952 2.01 30.83 -18.18
N VAL A 953 2.32 30.96 -16.89
CA VAL A 953 2.21 32.23 -16.14
C VAL A 953 3.08 33.32 -16.75
N ARG A 954 4.31 33.00 -17.19
CA ARG A 954 5.20 33.95 -17.90
C ARG A 954 4.62 34.39 -19.25
N MET A 955 3.80 33.56 -19.87
CA MET A 955 3.11 33.85 -21.12
C MET A 955 1.70 34.42 -20.95
N ALA A 956 1.18 34.53 -19.73
CA ALA A 956 -0.21 34.89 -19.46
C ALA A 956 -0.64 36.25 -20.04
N SER A 957 0.29 37.19 -20.18
CA SER A 957 0.03 38.52 -20.78
C SER A 957 0.13 38.54 -22.31
N LYS A 958 0.56 37.44 -22.93
CA LYS A 958 0.80 37.34 -24.37
C LYS A 958 -0.49 36.94 -25.09
N PRO A 959 -0.97 37.72 -26.08
CA PRO A 959 -2.16 37.38 -26.85
C PRO A 959 -2.08 36.00 -27.52
N GLU A 960 -0.87 35.51 -27.80
CA GLU A 960 -0.61 34.23 -28.44
C GLU A 960 -0.96 33.02 -27.56
N LEU A 961 -1.13 33.18 -26.24
CA LEU A 961 -1.55 32.09 -25.35
C LEU A 961 -3.08 31.89 -25.35
N LEU A 962 -3.85 32.93 -25.66
CA LEU A 962 -5.32 32.88 -25.62
C LEU A 962 -5.92 31.78 -26.50
N PRO A 963 -5.44 31.51 -27.74
CA PRO A 963 -5.95 30.41 -28.53
C PRO A 963 -5.79 29.04 -27.85
N ILE A 964 -4.67 28.82 -27.15
CA ILE A 964 -4.40 27.56 -26.44
C ILE A 964 -5.35 27.41 -25.25
N LEU A 965 -5.50 28.45 -24.42
CA LEU A 965 -6.43 28.41 -23.28
C LEU A 965 -7.90 28.28 -23.71
N ASN A 966 -8.27 28.79 -24.90
CA ASN A 966 -9.62 28.60 -25.45
C ASN A 966 -9.85 27.21 -26.05
N GLU A 967 -8.80 26.57 -26.56
CA GLU A 967 -8.86 25.24 -27.16
C GLU A 967 -8.82 24.13 -26.10
N TYR A 968 -8.06 24.36 -25.03
CA TYR A 968 -7.85 23.42 -23.94
C TYR A 968 -8.25 24.07 -22.61
N SER A 969 -9.42 23.68 -22.09
CA SER A 969 -9.97 24.21 -20.85
C SER A 969 -9.08 23.88 -19.66
N TYR A 970 -8.37 24.87 -19.15
CA TYR A 970 -7.52 24.76 -17.97
C TYR A 970 -8.37 24.62 -16.69
N THR A 971 -7.95 23.78 -15.74
CA THR A 971 -8.61 23.70 -14.43
C THR A 971 -8.03 24.74 -13.48
N VAL A 972 -8.88 25.67 -13.03
CA VAL A 972 -8.56 26.64 -11.99
C VAL A 972 -8.60 25.94 -10.62
N GLY A 973 -7.50 26.09 -9.87
CA GLY A 973 -7.36 25.60 -8.50
C GLY A 973 -6.83 26.68 -7.56
N SER A 974 -6.57 26.29 -6.30
CA SER A 974 -5.87 27.16 -5.36
C SER A 974 -4.47 27.51 -5.89
N VAL A 975 -4.09 28.79 -5.80
CA VAL A 975 -2.77 29.23 -6.26
C VAL A 975 -1.74 28.95 -5.18
N MET A 976 -0.82 28.05 -5.47
CA MET A 976 0.32 27.75 -4.61
C MET A 976 1.36 28.87 -4.73
N SER A 977 1.87 29.33 -3.60
CA SER A 977 3.01 30.26 -3.53
C SER A 977 4.33 29.51 -3.66
N GLU A 978 5.35 30.14 -4.25
CA GLU A 978 6.72 29.61 -4.24
C GLU A 978 7.38 29.72 -2.87
N SER A 979 7.03 30.76 -2.10
CA SER A 979 7.45 30.87 -0.71
C SER A 979 6.51 31.78 0.08
N THR A 980 6.26 31.43 1.34
CA THR A 980 5.33 32.16 2.19
C THR A 980 5.84 32.38 3.61
N GLY A 981 5.68 33.61 4.11
CA GLY A 981 6.02 34.00 5.46
C GLY A 981 4.96 34.88 6.11
N ARG A 982 5.08 35.03 7.43
CA ARG A 982 4.16 35.83 8.26
C ARG A 982 4.95 36.70 9.21
N LEU A 983 4.75 38.00 9.15
CA LEU A 983 5.37 39.01 10.01
C LEU A 983 4.35 39.50 11.04
N PHE A 984 4.75 39.55 12.31
CA PHE A 984 3.89 39.98 13.42
C PHE A 984 4.31 41.37 13.90
N MET A 985 3.32 42.26 14.02
CA MET A 985 3.49 43.67 14.35
C MET A 985 2.62 44.07 15.55
N PRO A 986 2.93 45.20 16.21
CA PRO A 986 2.03 45.79 17.21
C PRO A 986 0.67 46.15 16.59
N GLN A 987 -0.41 46.04 17.35
CA GLN A 987 -1.79 46.28 16.89
C GLN A 987 -2.04 47.68 16.27
N ASP A 988 -1.28 48.68 16.69
CA ASP A 988 -1.43 50.05 16.19
C ASP A 988 -0.64 50.29 14.87
N HIS A 989 0.01 49.27 14.31
CA HIS A 989 0.80 49.41 13.09
C HIS A 989 -0.08 49.38 11.83
N GLU A 990 -0.42 50.56 11.31
CA GLU A 990 -1.22 50.67 10.09
C GLU A 990 -0.41 50.29 8.82
N PHE A 991 -0.78 49.17 8.20
CA PHE A 991 -0.33 48.84 6.84
C PHE A 991 -1.14 49.62 5.80
N SER A 992 -0.46 50.51 5.08
CA SER A 992 -1.02 51.23 3.96
C SER A 992 -0.41 50.73 2.65
N GLU A 993 -1.14 50.87 1.54
CA GLU A 993 -0.61 50.60 0.20
C GLU A 993 0.74 51.29 -0.03
N ARG A 994 0.91 52.52 0.48
CA ARG A 994 2.14 53.30 0.37
C ARG A 994 3.29 52.72 1.19
N SER A 995 3.05 52.26 2.42
CA SER A 995 4.10 51.65 3.24
C SER A 995 4.54 50.30 2.69
N ILE A 996 3.60 49.47 2.24
CA ILE A 996 3.89 48.19 1.57
C ILE A 996 4.68 48.42 0.29
N SER A 997 4.23 49.32 -0.60
CA SER A 997 4.93 49.64 -1.85
C SER A 997 6.35 50.16 -1.62
N ALA A 998 6.55 51.00 -0.59
CA ALA A 998 7.88 51.49 -0.22
C ALA A 998 8.80 50.38 0.31
N ALA A 999 8.26 49.44 1.10
CA ALA A 999 9.02 48.28 1.60
C ALA A 999 9.43 47.34 0.46
N LEU A 1000 8.50 47.01 -0.45
CA LEU A 1000 8.78 46.21 -1.64
C LEU A 1000 9.84 46.87 -2.54
N GLN A 1001 9.72 48.19 -2.77
CA GLN A 1001 10.70 48.95 -3.54
C GLN A 1001 12.08 48.98 -2.87
N SER A 1002 12.13 49.11 -1.54
CA SER A 1002 13.38 49.05 -0.78
C SER A 1002 14.03 47.66 -0.86
N ALA A 1003 13.24 46.60 -0.80
CA ALA A 1003 13.72 45.22 -0.80
C ALA A 1003 14.23 44.77 -2.18
N THR A 1004 13.55 45.16 -3.25
CA THR A 1004 13.77 44.63 -4.61
C THR A 1004 14.36 45.64 -5.60
N ALA A 1005 14.45 46.93 -5.22
CA ALA A 1005 14.83 48.05 -6.09
C ALA A 1005 13.88 48.30 -7.29
N GLU A 1006 12.63 47.82 -7.23
CA GLU A 1006 11.62 47.99 -8.28
C GLU A 1006 10.37 48.73 -7.80
N THR A 1007 9.64 49.36 -8.72
CA THR A 1007 8.34 49.96 -8.43
C THR A 1007 7.23 48.93 -8.63
N PHE A 1008 6.27 48.84 -7.70
CA PHE A 1008 5.15 47.90 -7.79
C PHE A 1008 3.84 48.62 -8.07
N ARG A 1009 3.02 48.00 -8.92
CA ARG A 1009 1.60 48.32 -9.04
C ARG A 1009 0.85 47.50 -7.99
N MET A 1010 0.14 48.19 -7.11
CA MET A 1010 -0.69 47.56 -6.09
C MET A 1010 -2.14 47.44 -6.58
N THR A 1011 -2.75 46.27 -6.38
CA THR A 1011 -4.17 46.02 -6.64
C THR A 1011 -4.79 45.49 -5.36
N ALA A 1012 -5.70 46.25 -4.76
CA ALA A 1012 -6.40 45.83 -3.55
C ALA A 1012 -7.33 44.64 -3.84
N LEU A 1013 -7.34 43.66 -2.94
CA LEU A 1013 -8.18 42.46 -2.96
C LEU A 1013 -9.17 42.52 -1.80
N LYS A 1014 -10.34 41.91 -1.98
CA LYS A 1014 -11.31 41.73 -0.88
C LYS A 1014 -10.96 40.44 -0.12
N PRO A 1015 -10.86 40.46 1.22
CA PRO A 1015 -10.71 39.23 1.99
C PRO A 1015 -11.93 38.31 1.79
N SER A 1016 -11.79 37.02 2.15
CA SER A 1016 -12.90 36.06 2.05
C SER A 1016 -14.11 36.45 2.89
N ASP A 1017 -13.86 37.18 3.99
CA ASP A 1017 -14.81 37.43 5.08
C ASP A 1017 -14.88 38.93 5.44
N ASP A 1018 -15.93 39.35 6.16
CA ASP A 1018 -16.07 40.67 6.77
C ASP A 1018 -15.11 40.90 7.97
N SER A 1019 -13.97 40.21 8.03
CA SER A 1019 -13.01 40.21 9.14
C SER A 1019 -12.30 41.55 9.36
N GLY A 1020 -12.44 42.50 8.43
CA GLY A 1020 -11.69 43.76 8.44
C GLY A 1020 -10.25 43.61 7.92
N ASP A 1021 -9.87 42.42 7.44
CA ASP A 1021 -8.57 42.17 6.84
C ASP A 1021 -8.39 43.00 5.55
N THR A 1022 -7.16 43.21 5.14
CA THR A 1022 -6.84 43.90 3.88
C THR A 1022 -5.79 43.11 3.12
N ALA A 1023 -5.99 42.96 1.81
CA ALA A 1023 -5.05 42.24 0.97
C ALA A 1023 -4.71 43.05 -0.28
N TRP A 1024 -3.47 42.90 -0.76
CA TRP A 1024 -2.98 43.54 -1.97
C TRP A 1024 -2.17 42.56 -2.80
N MET A 1025 -2.44 42.54 -4.09
CA MET A 1025 -1.53 42.00 -5.10
C MET A 1025 -0.54 43.10 -5.51
N ALA A 1026 0.75 42.79 -5.54
CA ALA A 1026 1.81 43.70 -5.95
C ALA A 1026 2.55 43.13 -7.16
N ASP A 1027 2.46 43.78 -8.32
CA ASP A 1027 3.10 43.36 -9.57
C ASP A 1027 4.22 44.34 -9.97
N SER A 1028 5.38 43.82 -10.36
CA SER A 1028 6.52 44.61 -10.85
C SER A 1028 6.69 44.54 -12.38
N PRO A 1029 7.39 45.51 -13.01
CA PRO A 1029 7.72 45.46 -14.43
C PRO A 1029 8.60 44.27 -14.85
N SER A 1030 9.40 43.70 -13.94
CA SER A 1030 10.20 42.50 -14.22
C SER A 1030 9.39 41.20 -14.09
N GLY A 1031 8.14 41.29 -13.63
CA GLY A 1031 7.25 40.15 -13.45
C GLY A 1031 7.25 39.57 -12.03
N GLN A 1032 7.83 40.27 -11.04
CA GLN A 1032 7.71 39.87 -9.64
C GLN A 1032 6.28 40.08 -9.14
N ARG A 1033 5.76 39.12 -8.38
CA ARG A 1033 4.38 39.13 -7.87
C ARG A 1033 4.35 38.71 -6.41
N PHE A 1034 3.90 39.63 -5.56
CA PHE A 1034 3.71 39.37 -4.15
C PHE A 1034 2.25 39.54 -3.77
N LEU A 1035 1.73 38.62 -2.97
CA LEU A 1035 0.48 38.79 -2.28
C LEU A 1035 0.77 39.17 -0.83
N ILE A 1036 0.28 40.33 -0.41
CA ILE A 1036 0.44 40.86 0.94
C ILE A 1036 -0.94 40.92 1.58
N MET A 1037 -1.12 40.25 2.72
CA MET A 1037 -2.39 40.23 3.45
C MET A 1037 -2.16 40.65 4.90
N ASN A 1038 -2.73 41.78 5.30
CA ASN A 1038 -2.79 42.18 6.69
C ASN A 1038 -4.04 41.56 7.33
N SER A 1039 -3.82 40.77 8.37
CA SER A 1039 -4.87 40.08 9.11
C SER A 1039 -4.82 40.46 10.58
N THR A 1040 -5.98 40.80 11.16
CA THR A 1040 -6.09 41.00 12.61
C THR A 1040 -6.17 39.64 13.28
N ASN A 1041 -5.01 39.08 13.65
CA ASN A 1041 -4.94 37.80 14.33
C ASN A 1041 -4.68 38.00 15.82
N ASN A 1042 -5.38 37.26 16.67
CA ASN A 1042 -4.96 37.15 18.07
C ASN A 1042 -3.70 36.28 18.12
N VAL A 1043 -2.54 36.94 18.17
CA VAL A 1043 -1.24 36.29 18.32
C VAL A 1043 -1.08 35.87 19.77
N TRP A 1044 -1.39 34.61 20.07
CA TRP A 1044 -0.91 34.01 21.31
C TRP A 1044 0.42 33.34 21.03
N THR A 1045 1.46 33.92 21.59
CA THR A 1045 2.85 33.49 21.53
C THR A 1045 3.18 32.55 22.68
N THR A 1046 4.34 31.90 22.59
CA THR A 1046 4.97 31.12 23.68
C THR A 1046 4.94 31.89 25.02
N PRO A 1047 5.01 31.20 26.17
CA PRO A 1047 4.85 31.78 27.53
C PRO A 1047 5.78 32.97 27.88
N GLN A 1048 6.78 33.26 27.06
CA GLN A 1048 7.71 34.39 27.26
C GLN A 1048 7.20 35.74 26.71
N MET A 1049 6.22 35.75 25.81
CA MET A 1049 5.65 36.98 25.26
C MET A 1049 4.27 37.24 25.88
N SER A 1050 4.14 38.35 26.61
CA SER A 1050 2.87 38.80 27.18
C SER A 1050 1.78 38.84 26.11
N SER A 1051 0.62 38.25 26.38
CA SER A 1051 -0.57 38.26 25.53
C SER A 1051 -0.88 39.68 25.04
N GLY A 1052 -0.53 39.98 23.80
CA GLY A 1052 -0.87 41.21 23.12
C GLY A 1052 -1.57 40.87 21.81
N SER A 1053 -2.71 41.49 21.54
CA SER A 1053 -3.25 41.54 20.18
C SER A 1053 -2.20 42.21 19.29
N GLY A 1054 -1.92 41.62 18.12
CA GLY A 1054 -0.94 42.13 17.17
C GLY A 1054 -1.41 41.84 15.75
N ASP A 1055 -1.15 42.75 14.82
CA ASP A 1055 -1.49 42.54 13.42
C ASP A 1055 -0.48 41.56 12.81
N ALA A 1056 -0.96 40.69 11.92
CA ALA A 1056 -0.13 39.72 11.21
C ALA A 1056 -0.19 39.98 9.71
N VAL A 1057 0.96 40.30 9.11
CA VAL A 1057 1.09 40.43 7.66
C VAL A 1057 1.65 39.16 7.07
N MET A 1058 0.85 38.50 6.24
CA MET A 1058 1.31 37.41 5.40
C MET A 1058 1.89 37.94 4.10
N ILE A 1059 3.00 37.35 3.69
CA ILE A 1059 3.76 37.68 2.49
C ILE A 1059 3.90 36.37 1.70
N ALA A 1060 3.32 36.31 0.51
CA ALA A 1060 3.43 35.16 -0.39
C ALA A 1060 4.07 35.60 -1.71
N VAL A 1061 5.11 34.88 -2.14
CA VAL A 1061 5.77 35.04 -3.45
C VAL A 1061 5.02 34.16 -4.45
N LEU A 1062 4.32 34.77 -5.41
CA LEU A 1062 3.46 34.05 -6.36
C LEU A 1062 4.10 33.88 -7.73
N ASP A 1063 5.11 34.67 -8.05
CA ASP A 1063 5.87 34.49 -9.27
C ASP A 1063 6.88 33.35 -9.14
N GLN A 1064 7.30 32.85 -10.30
CA GLN A 1064 8.18 31.69 -10.44
C GLN A 1064 9.61 32.11 -10.80
N MET A 1065 10.04 33.29 -10.33
CA MET A 1065 11.41 33.76 -10.52
C MET A 1065 12.34 33.14 -9.46
N PRO A 1066 13.65 33.03 -9.74
CA PRO A 1066 14.62 32.48 -8.79
C PRO A 1066 14.63 33.17 -7.43
N GLN A 1067 15.24 32.49 -6.45
CA GLN A 1067 15.48 33.04 -5.12
C GLN A 1067 14.20 33.50 -4.41
N ALA A 1068 13.08 32.78 -4.57
CA ALA A 1068 11.80 33.11 -3.92
C ALA A 1068 11.96 33.31 -2.40
N ASN A 1069 12.66 32.39 -1.72
CA ASN A 1069 12.95 32.50 -0.28
C ASN A 1069 13.72 33.79 0.03
N ARG A 1070 14.80 34.09 -0.70
CA ARG A 1070 15.56 35.34 -0.50
C ARG A 1070 14.67 36.56 -0.62
N ARG A 1071 13.81 36.60 -1.65
CA ARG A 1071 12.90 37.72 -1.88
C ARG A 1071 11.87 37.85 -0.75
N LEU A 1072 11.33 36.73 -0.27
CA LEU A 1072 10.47 36.71 0.92
C LEU A 1072 11.18 37.34 2.13
N PHE A 1073 12.39 36.87 2.47
CA PHE A 1073 13.15 37.40 3.63
C PHE A 1073 13.55 38.87 3.45
N GLN A 1074 13.91 39.30 2.24
CA GLN A 1074 14.23 40.71 1.97
C GLN A 1074 13.01 41.61 2.15
N VAL A 1075 11.82 41.18 1.67
CA VAL A 1075 10.57 41.91 1.87
C VAL A 1075 10.18 41.91 3.35
N ALA A 1076 10.24 40.76 4.02
CA ALA A 1076 9.96 40.65 5.46
C ALA A 1076 10.88 41.56 6.29
N ALA A 1077 12.19 41.56 6.03
CA ALA A 1077 13.15 42.44 6.72
C ALA A 1077 12.88 43.92 6.45
N ALA A 1078 12.49 44.29 5.23
CA ALA A 1078 12.14 45.67 4.89
C ALA A 1078 10.83 46.12 5.57
N MET A 1079 9.87 45.21 5.74
CA MET A 1079 8.59 45.48 6.42
C MET A 1079 8.69 45.44 7.94
N ALA A 1080 9.62 44.67 8.51
CA ALA A 1080 9.77 44.50 9.94
C ALA A 1080 10.06 45.82 10.67
N GLY A 1081 10.93 46.66 10.11
CA GLY A 1081 11.39 47.87 10.78
C GLY A 1081 11.95 47.59 12.19
N ASP A 1082 11.80 48.56 13.10
CA ASP A 1082 12.25 48.43 14.50
C ASP A 1082 11.10 47.93 15.43
N GLU A 1083 9.88 47.77 14.90
CA GLU A 1083 8.66 47.49 15.68
C GLU A 1083 8.17 46.05 15.59
N ALA A 1084 8.63 45.28 14.59
CA ALA A 1084 8.20 43.90 14.43
C ALA A 1084 8.59 43.01 15.62
N VAL A 1085 7.64 42.17 16.02
CA VAL A 1085 7.77 41.30 17.19
C VAL A 1085 8.36 39.95 16.79
N ALA A 1086 7.89 39.41 15.67
CA ALA A 1086 8.31 38.10 15.17
C ALA A 1086 8.09 37.95 13.66
N PHE A 1087 8.78 36.98 13.07
CA PHE A 1087 8.58 36.53 11.70
C PHE A 1087 8.53 34.99 11.68
N SER A 1088 7.62 34.40 10.91
CA SER A 1088 7.53 32.96 10.70
C SER A 1088 7.61 32.64 9.21
N TRP A 1089 8.54 31.77 8.84
CA TRP A 1089 8.61 31.21 7.50
C TRP A 1089 7.76 29.94 7.46
N LEU A 1090 6.60 30.02 6.82
CA LEU A 1090 5.55 29.02 6.92
C LEU A 1090 5.89 27.72 6.17
N ASP A 1091 6.68 27.80 5.10
CA ASP A 1091 7.10 26.62 4.32
C ASP A 1091 7.97 25.65 5.15
N GLU A 1092 8.66 26.17 6.17
CA GLU A 1092 9.61 25.43 7.01
C GLU A 1092 9.22 25.35 8.49
N GLY A 1093 8.17 26.07 8.90
CA GLY A 1093 7.78 26.18 10.31
C GLY A 1093 8.82 26.88 11.20
N LEU A 1094 9.75 27.64 10.62
CA LEU A 1094 10.79 28.36 11.37
C LEU A 1094 10.29 29.73 11.79
N SER A 1095 10.67 30.18 12.99
CA SER A 1095 10.27 31.49 13.49
C SER A 1095 11.43 32.24 14.15
N TRP A 1096 11.39 33.56 14.04
CA TRP A 1096 12.33 34.50 14.63
C TRP A 1096 11.54 35.47 15.51
N TRP A 1097 12.06 35.80 16.68
CA TRP A 1097 11.41 36.69 17.65
C TRP A 1097 12.44 37.47 18.46
N GLU A 1098 12.05 38.60 19.06
CA GLU A 1098 12.88 39.48 19.91
C GLU A 1098 14.09 40.15 19.24
N GLY A 1099 14.46 41.32 19.79
CA GLY A 1099 15.64 42.10 19.40
C GLY A 1099 15.44 42.91 18.12
N ASP A 1100 16.55 43.21 17.44
CA ASP A 1100 16.54 43.80 16.10
C ASP A 1100 16.12 42.73 15.07
N LEU A 1101 14.82 42.43 15.02
CA LEU A 1101 14.28 41.35 14.18
C LEU A 1101 14.68 41.53 12.72
N ARG A 1102 14.66 42.77 12.24
CA ARG A 1102 15.09 43.14 10.89
C ARG A 1102 16.50 42.63 10.58
N ASP A 1103 17.46 42.87 11.47
CA ASP A 1103 18.84 42.40 11.30
C ASP A 1103 18.92 40.86 11.40
N ARG A 1104 18.09 40.24 12.25
CA ARG A 1104 18.06 38.77 12.42
C ARG A 1104 17.47 38.01 11.24
N ILE A 1105 16.50 38.58 10.53
CA ILE A 1105 15.89 37.96 9.34
C ILE A 1105 16.50 38.49 8.04
N GLN A 1106 17.56 39.30 8.12
CA GLN A 1106 18.23 39.80 6.94
C GLN A 1106 18.90 38.64 6.19
N TRP A 1107 18.50 38.44 4.95
CA TRP A 1107 19.14 37.48 4.07
C TRP A 1107 20.55 37.97 3.69
N ASP A 1108 21.57 37.20 4.08
CA ASP A 1108 22.96 37.38 3.61
C ASP A 1108 23.20 36.47 2.39
N ASP A 1109 23.63 35.23 2.63
CA ASP A 1109 23.89 34.20 1.63
C ASP A 1109 23.00 32.94 1.78
N ARG A 1110 22.18 32.87 2.84
CA ARG A 1110 21.23 31.78 3.14
C ARG A 1110 20.09 32.29 4.02
N VAL A 1111 19.14 31.41 4.34
CA VAL A 1111 18.15 31.64 5.40
C VAL A 1111 18.90 31.90 6.73
N PRO A 1112 18.61 33.00 7.45
CA PRO A 1112 19.35 33.39 8.64
C PRO A 1112 18.93 32.54 9.85
N VAL A 1113 19.39 31.28 9.88
CA VAL A 1113 19.19 30.39 11.02
C VAL A 1113 20.28 30.60 12.08
N ASP A 1114 19.86 30.75 13.33
CA ASP A 1114 20.71 30.77 14.52
C ASP A 1114 20.19 29.71 15.53
N PRO A 1115 20.95 29.34 16.57
CA PRO A 1115 20.54 28.27 17.50
C PRO A 1115 19.22 28.55 18.24
N LYS A 1116 18.81 29.82 18.35
CA LYS A 1116 17.53 30.21 18.96
C LYS A 1116 16.36 30.14 17.99
N VAL A 1117 16.60 30.06 16.69
CA VAL A 1117 15.57 29.97 15.62
C VAL A 1117 15.00 28.54 15.51
N LEU A 1118 15.65 27.56 16.15
CA LEU A 1118 15.31 26.15 16.01
C LEU A 1118 13.98 25.79 16.71
N HIS A 1119 13.03 25.31 15.89
CA HIS A 1119 11.84 24.51 16.22
C HIS A 1119 10.80 25.08 17.18
N GLN A 1120 10.69 26.40 17.32
CA GLN A 1120 9.48 26.98 17.89
C GLN A 1120 8.55 27.41 16.75
N SER A 1121 7.58 26.58 16.40
CA SER A 1121 6.48 27.05 15.56
C SER A 1121 5.72 28.11 16.34
N ILE A 1122 5.67 29.35 15.86
CA ILE A 1122 4.63 30.29 16.32
C ILE A 1122 3.32 29.72 15.80
N GLN A 1123 2.67 28.92 16.63
CA GLN A 1123 1.34 28.45 16.33
C GLN A 1123 0.45 29.69 16.35
N THR A 1124 0.00 30.18 15.20
CA THR A 1124 -1.13 31.11 15.18
C THR A 1124 -2.40 30.34 15.50
N ARG A 1125 -3.43 30.99 16.08
CA ARG A 1125 -4.77 30.39 16.13
C ARG A 1125 -5.16 30.09 14.68
N LYS A 1126 -5.02 28.84 14.23
CA LYS A 1126 -5.81 28.37 13.10
C LYS A 1126 -7.22 28.60 13.58
N ARG A 1127 -8.01 29.44 12.89
CA ARG A 1127 -9.46 29.34 13.04
C ARG A 1127 -9.78 27.85 12.95
N SER A 1128 -10.57 27.34 13.89
CA SER A 1128 -10.97 25.95 13.92
C SER A 1128 -11.28 25.49 12.48
N PRO A 1129 -10.86 24.28 12.07
CA PRO A 1129 -11.39 23.68 10.85
C PRO A 1129 -12.90 23.43 10.95
N GLU A 1130 -13.64 23.99 11.91
CA GLU A 1130 -15.03 24.40 11.67
C GLU A 1130 -15.18 25.30 10.43
N SER A 1131 -14.14 25.97 9.95
CA SER A 1131 -14.12 26.52 8.58
C SER A 1131 -13.92 25.48 7.47
N ALA A 1132 -13.57 24.23 7.78
CA ALA A 1132 -13.77 23.07 6.91
C ALA A 1132 -15.23 22.57 6.93
N GLU A 1133 -16.13 23.16 7.74
CA GLU A 1133 -17.57 23.22 7.38
C GLU A 1133 -17.77 24.05 6.10
N GLN A 1134 -16.76 24.74 5.54
CA GLN A 1134 -16.81 25.14 4.13
C GLN A 1134 -16.91 23.93 3.21
N GLY A 1135 -16.53 22.72 3.61
CA GLY A 1135 -16.88 21.48 2.89
C GLY A 1135 -18.40 21.21 2.90
N SER A 1136 -19.07 21.47 4.03
CA SER A 1136 -20.54 21.34 4.17
C SER A 1136 -21.29 22.48 3.47
N ALA A 1137 -20.86 23.74 3.64
CA ALA A 1137 -21.40 24.88 2.90
C ALA A 1137 -21.06 24.80 1.40
N ALA A 1138 -19.91 24.21 1.03
CA ALA A 1138 -19.62 23.86 -0.35
C ALA A 1138 -20.53 22.75 -0.84
N ALA A 1139 -20.89 21.74 -0.03
CA ALA A 1139 -21.86 20.72 -0.41
C ALA A 1139 -23.26 21.31 -0.66
N GLU A 1140 -23.76 22.16 0.26
CA GLU A 1140 -25.03 22.87 0.06
C GLU A 1140 -25.00 23.85 -1.12
N GLY A 1141 -23.87 24.54 -1.31
CA GLY A 1141 -23.62 25.42 -2.46
C GLY A 1141 -23.51 24.65 -3.78
N SER A 1142 -22.94 23.43 -3.75
CA SER A 1142 -22.76 22.56 -4.92
C SER A 1142 -24.10 22.14 -5.50
N ASP A 1143 -25.02 21.75 -4.64
CA ASP A 1143 -26.39 21.41 -5.03
C ASP A 1143 -27.13 22.56 -5.69
N GLN A 1144 -26.87 23.78 -5.25
CA GLN A 1144 -27.48 24.98 -5.81
C GLN A 1144 -26.86 25.32 -7.17
N ILE A 1145 -25.53 25.28 -7.28
CA ILE A 1145 -24.80 25.53 -8.53
C ILE A 1145 -25.17 24.48 -9.59
N ALA A 1146 -25.29 23.21 -9.20
CA ALA A 1146 -25.71 22.11 -10.07
C ALA A 1146 -27.11 22.32 -10.69
N LYS A 1147 -27.99 23.07 -10.01
CA LYS A 1147 -29.35 23.37 -10.46
C LYS A 1147 -29.44 24.65 -11.29
N LEU A 1148 -28.37 25.44 -11.39
CA LEU A 1148 -28.37 26.67 -12.18
C LEU A 1148 -28.35 26.34 -13.68
N PRO A 1149 -29.14 27.05 -14.50
CA PRO A 1149 -29.06 26.90 -15.94
C PRO A 1149 -27.71 27.44 -16.46
N SER A 1150 -27.19 26.83 -17.53
CA SER A 1150 -26.07 27.38 -18.31
C SER A 1150 -26.36 28.83 -18.72
N GLY A 1151 -25.37 29.71 -18.58
CA GLY A 1151 -25.45 31.16 -18.72
C GLY A 1151 -25.82 31.92 -17.44
N SER A 1152 -26.01 31.24 -16.30
CA SER A 1152 -26.18 31.90 -15.01
C SER A 1152 -24.89 32.61 -14.59
N VAL A 1153 -25.00 33.80 -13.99
CA VAL A 1153 -23.84 34.51 -13.46
C VAL A 1153 -23.49 33.96 -12.08
N VAL A 1154 -22.24 33.56 -11.91
CA VAL A 1154 -21.64 33.04 -10.67
C VAL A 1154 -20.35 33.82 -10.37
N ASP A 1155 -19.82 33.70 -9.17
CA ASP A 1155 -18.51 34.25 -8.82
C ASP A 1155 -17.47 33.11 -8.81
N LEU A 1156 -16.48 33.18 -9.69
CA LEU A 1156 -15.27 32.35 -9.62
C LEU A 1156 -14.36 32.93 -8.53
N VAL A 1157 -14.00 32.11 -7.55
CA VAL A 1157 -13.19 32.52 -6.40
C VAL A 1157 -11.76 32.01 -6.58
N GLU A 1158 -10.83 32.93 -6.85
CA GLU A 1158 -9.41 32.65 -6.72
C GLU A 1158 -9.02 32.70 -5.25
N THR A 1159 -8.26 31.71 -4.77
CA THR A 1159 -7.80 31.66 -3.38
C THR A 1159 -6.29 31.49 -3.32
N CYS A 1160 -5.65 32.25 -2.42
CA CYS A 1160 -4.26 32.05 -2.06
C CYS A 1160 -4.05 32.54 -0.62
N MET A 1161 -3.63 31.64 0.28
CA MET A 1161 -3.36 31.96 1.69
C MET A 1161 -4.50 32.70 2.41
N GLY A 1162 -5.77 32.41 2.07
CA GLY A 1162 -6.94 33.09 2.65
C GLY A 1162 -7.31 34.43 2.00
N ALA A 1163 -6.43 35.02 1.18
CA ALA A 1163 -6.82 36.11 0.30
C ALA A 1163 -7.67 35.56 -0.84
N THR A 1164 -8.74 36.27 -1.17
CA THR A 1164 -9.65 35.86 -2.24
C THR A 1164 -9.77 36.94 -3.30
N ASN A 1165 -9.93 36.52 -4.55
CA ASN A 1165 -10.40 37.41 -5.61
C ASN A 1165 -11.65 36.80 -6.22
N ARG A 1166 -12.75 37.55 -6.22
CA ARG A 1166 -14.03 37.11 -6.80
C ARG A 1166 -14.17 37.71 -8.18
N ILE A 1167 -14.31 36.85 -9.18
CA ILE A 1167 -14.45 37.22 -10.58
C ILE A 1167 -15.83 36.76 -11.04
N SER A 1168 -16.69 37.71 -11.42
CA SER A 1168 -17.97 37.36 -12.02
C SER A 1168 -17.75 36.55 -13.29
N ALA A 1169 -18.49 35.46 -13.47
CA ALA A 1169 -18.33 34.51 -14.55
C ALA A 1169 -19.69 33.95 -15.01
N ASP A 1170 -19.79 33.57 -16.28
CA ASP A 1170 -20.92 32.78 -16.77
C ASP A 1170 -20.68 31.30 -16.46
N LEU A 1171 -21.65 30.63 -15.83
CA LEU A 1171 -21.67 29.18 -15.68
C LEU A 1171 -21.96 28.54 -17.03
N ILE A 1172 -20.99 27.87 -17.65
CA ILE A 1172 -21.16 27.24 -18.97
C ILE A 1172 -21.72 25.83 -18.83
N GLY A 1173 -21.26 25.05 -17.85
CA GLY A 1173 -21.72 23.69 -17.60
C GLY A 1173 -21.33 23.17 -16.22
N VAL A 1174 -21.95 22.07 -15.81
CA VAL A 1174 -21.67 21.35 -14.55
C VAL A 1174 -21.44 19.90 -14.93
N ASP A 1175 -20.30 19.36 -14.51
CA ASP A 1175 -19.94 17.95 -14.60
C ASP A 1175 -19.96 17.37 -13.18
N LEU A 1176 -21.09 16.76 -12.83
CA LEU A 1176 -21.31 16.20 -11.49
C LEU A 1176 -20.49 14.93 -11.27
N ASP A 1177 -20.24 14.16 -12.32
CA ASP A 1177 -19.51 12.89 -12.24
C ASP A 1177 -18.07 13.14 -11.81
N GLN A 1178 -17.48 14.27 -12.24
CA GLN A 1178 -16.13 14.69 -11.84
C GLN A 1178 -16.08 15.76 -10.74
N GLY A 1179 -17.23 16.25 -10.25
CA GLY A 1179 -17.29 17.35 -9.28
C GLY A 1179 -16.72 18.67 -9.79
N ARG A 1180 -16.80 18.91 -11.11
CA ARG A 1180 -16.22 20.09 -11.80
C ARG A 1180 -17.32 20.95 -12.39
N VAL A 1181 -17.06 22.25 -12.47
CA VAL A 1181 -17.92 23.22 -13.17
C VAL A 1181 -17.11 23.96 -14.20
N MET A 1182 -17.70 24.20 -15.37
CA MET A 1182 -17.10 24.99 -16.42
C MET A 1182 -17.63 26.42 -16.36
N VAL A 1183 -16.74 27.40 -16.27
CA VAL A 1183 -17.07 28.82 -16.10
C VAL A 1183 -16.32 29.68 -17.11
N ARG A 1184 -16.89 30.84 -17.46
CA ARG A 1184 -16.29 31.87 -18.31
C ARG A 1184 -16.21 33.20 -17.58
N PRO A 1185 -15.03 33.63 -17.11
CA PRO A 1185 -14.88 34.84 -16.31
C PRO A 1185 -15.05 36.11 -17.15
N HIS A 1186 -15.66 37.14 -16.56
CA HIS A 1186 -15.91 38.44 -17.19
C HIS A 1186 -14.74 39.42 -17.05
N ALA A 1187 -13.72 39.05 -16.26
CA ALA A 1187 -12.49 39.82 -16.06
C ALA A 1187 -11.27 38.88 -15.98
N ASP A 1188 -10.07 39.43 -16.15
CA ASP A 1188 -8.83 38.69 -15.92
C ASP A 1188 -8.64 38.42 -14.41
N GLY A 1189 -8.03 37.29 -14.08
CA GLY A 1189 -7.62 36.96 -12.72
C GLY A 1189 -6.56 37.91 -12.19
N VAL A 1190 -6.69 38.23 -10.90
CA VAL A 1190 -5.71 39.08 -10.21
C VAL A 1190 -4.70 38.20 -9.49
N ILE A 1191 -5.12 37.06 -8.93
CA ILE A 1191 -4.21 36.13 -8.25
C ILE A 1191 -3.57 35.19 -9.28
N ASP A 1192 -4.37 34.48 -10.05
CA ASP A 1192 -3.93 33.58 -11.12
C ASP A 1192 -4.01 34.31 -12.48
N PRO A 1193 -2.87 34.70 -13.07
CA PRO A 1193 -2.86 35.46 -14.31
C PRO A 1193 -3.28 34.59 -15.51
N LEU A 1194 -3.35 33.26 -15.34
CA LEU A 1194 -3.85 32.33 -16.36
C LEU A 1194 -5.35 32.44 -16.56
N ILE A 1195 -6.09 33.02 -15.60
CA ILE A 1195 -7.51 33.30 -15.74
C ILE A 1195 -7.64 34.54 -16.61
N ARG A 1196 -8.18 34.35 -17.82
CA ARG A 1196 -8.32 35.37 -18.85
C ARG A 1196 -9.80 35.59 -19.10
N LYS A 1197 -10.18 36.85 -19.25
CA LYS A 1197 -11.53 37.23 -19.62
C LYS A 1197 -11.99 36.50 -20.89
N ASP A 1198 -13.25 36.03 -20.87
CA ASP A 1198 -13.95 35.39 -21.99
C ASP A 1198 -13.37 34.04 -22.44
N VAL A 1199 -12.61 33.35 -21.57
CA VAL A 1199 -12.07 31.99 -21.80
C VAL A 1199 -12.77 30.96 -20.92
N ASP A 1200 -13.00 29.74 -21.42
CA ASP A 1200 -13.67 28.68 -20.66
C ASP A 1200 -12.67 27.92 -19.77
N TYR A 1201 -12.99 27.79 -18.48
CA TYR A 1201 -12.16 27.08 -17.50
C TYR A 1201 -12.98 26.03 -16.78
N TYR A 1202 -12.35 24.90 -16.44
CA TYR A 1202 -12.88 24.02 -15.40
C TYR A 1202 -12.47 24.55 -14.03
N THR A 1203 -13.26 24.28 -13.01
CA THR A 1203 -12.88 24.53 -11.62
C THR A 1203 -13.64 23.58 -10.71
N ARG A 1204 -13.15 23.39 -9.48
CA ARG A 1204 -13.89 22.65 -8.46
C ARG A 1204 -15.12 23.45 -8.07
N ILE A 1205 -16.23 22.77 -7.83
CA ILE A 1205 -17.49 23.42 -7.49
C ILE A 1205 -17.40 24.31 -6.23
N GLY A 1206 -16.54 23.96 -5.26
CA GLY A 1206 -16.27 24.77 -4.06
C GLY A 1206 -15.51 26.09 -4.32
N LEU A 1207 -14.97 26.30 -5.53
CA LEU A 1207 -14.35 27.57 -5.95
C LEU A 1207 -15.33 28.45 -6.75
N VAL A 1208 -16.61 28.07 -6.80
CA VAL A 1208 -17.68 28.86 -7.41
C VAL A 1208 -18.70 29.21 -6.34
N GLN A 1209 -19.14 30.46 -6.32
CA GLN A 1209 -20.17 30.95 -5.42
C GLN A 1209 -21.32 31.56 -6.22
N LEU A 1210 -22.51 31.59 -5.64
CA LEU A 1210 -23.61 32.36 -6.22
C LEU A 1210 -23.22 33.83 -6.28
N ALA A 1211 -23.36 34.45 -7.46
CA ALA A 1211 -23.05 35.85 -7.63
C ALA A 1211 -23.85 36.67 -6.62
N THR A 1212 -23.14 37.41 -5.77
CA THR A 1212 -23.81 38.33 -4.85
C THR A 1212 -24.33 39.50 -5.70
N PRO A 1213 -25.64 39.82 -5.67
CA PRO A 1213 -26.15 40.94 -6.43
C PRO A 1213 -25.40 42.20 -6.01
N ASP A 1214 -24.68 42.80 -6.95
CA ASP A 1214 -23.88 44.01 -6.72
C ASP A 1214 -24.82 45.09 -6.14
N PRO A 1215 -24.57 45.57 -4.90
CA PRO A 1215 -25.52 46.42 -4.17
C PRO A 1215 -25.80 47.79 -4.81
#